data_AF-A0A9P6UFM4-F1
#
_entry.id   AF-A0A9P6UFM4-F1
#
_cell.length_a   1.000
_cell.length_b   1.000
_cell.length_c   1.000
_cell.angle_alpha   90.00
_cell.angle_beta   90.00
_cell.angle_gamma   90.00
#
_symmetry.space_group_name_H-M   'P 1'
#
loop_
_entity.id
_entity.type
_entity.pdbx_description
1 polymer ?
#
loop_
_entity_poly.entity_id
_entity_poly.type
_entity_poly.pdbx_seq_one_letter_code
_entity_poly.pdbx_strand_id
1 'polypeptide(L)'
;MDYPTALATIEKACAEAQHPTTRLQAEKVLIDFKQSANIVPVCQYLLANSNTPSVQFHAASGITGAIVREYGLYQKQDIHNLQGYLINYNLEHPRLVPWVAKQIYQAIAVISKRGWLEASEAEQDVVYNDIRHLLSMNDQQKKIGLALAHAMVDEFSSRGKASSVGLTWDFHYKTKNSFEERHLRLLFEATLTILHEQLRDLMSIPGQEISGSQKPLLSLSILLLESILQWDFASTSQPILAGTFADDEDDFTRTIVYPASWRPVLVNADVLSMFFTLFPLIQDDNIMTHRVRQCLIQLCGLHGAIFENEASTVHHISGVMNGLLTLINNVASCSSDECLQADYTENMIAITEMIRQLLSFHSIQTICAVPEKFDFLNQVALLTVHCLNESSKVPEESESLMGAFDELLVTWVKLVQDSQAAISDHNSPALVVDATNLLQFFHSISYRIVEKYIDTRLELAKFNALVDEESDGFQDWETYGDQLIAIAALARLDPHNTLHRLQGLLHDRIERLQSFLSTTHDGNHPDYVVYIYEHLHWLIVITGYVFADNNVGETALVPETLNELSKTQALAQDQLVNIFTNLMSLLDSVSLDSHSAQAISCSPQVALSLFWFLERWVKTYLFASPENYAALSPNLVQAYGEASQGGKGSSILEFLVAKLRINFIMWNADPDVLVQIIALMNTFGQRSPVRNTLLQSEQFPPLVSFFIDHLSILPEIIHNSLIQSITTIISYAPTEQLNGHYFGLISAAIETRFAAVLHDKDLMTKYQSPEVMSQIMNGLEMFNGLALALTDINTPMIYTFCSRFFESFVNLVRIYSNFPEVQILVLNLYTDLIKHLEFTSLAPEQVSYFHTCLLNLLQTFSNANLGKKRASSWEEAEDEPYSDVSVVLEMLLSLLEVLGVDQMLAHSPNAVLPSTVVFSGINILIPMIKENMLKVSHLTFQAITAMALYACNASLHHPAEYLAGLRPHLDEFLKLTFEQLLFKKLDMELVDVAGS
;
A
#
# COMPACT_ATOMS: atom_id res chain seq x y z
N MET A 1 24.51 26.08 45.51
CA MET A 1 23.23 25.51 45.94
C MET A 1 23.50 24.73 47.22
N ASP A 2 22.67 24.82 48.26
CA ASP A 2 22.83 24.00 49.46
C ASP A 2 22.34 22.57 49.18
N TYR A 3 23.25 21.59 49.14
CA TYR A 3 22.95 20.25 48.62
C TYR A 3 21.93 19.46 49.46
N PRO A 4 21.95 19.50 50.81
CA PRO A 4 20.91 18.87 51.63
C PRO A 4 19.51 19.45 51.37
N THR A 5 19.42 20.77 51.19
CA THR A 5 18.14 21.44 50.88
C THR A 5 17.64 21.05 49.48
N ALA A 6 18.54 20.93 48.50
CA ALA A 6 18.19 20.45 47.16
C ALA A 6 17.67 19.00 47.20
N LEU A 7 18.34 18.11 47.96
CA LEU A 7 17.90 16.73 48.16
C LEU A 7 16.48 16.66 48.72
N ALA A 8 16.19 17.37 49.81
CA ALA A 8 14.86 17.38 50.42
C ALA A 8 13.78 17.94 49.46
N THR A 9 14.14 18.95 48.65
CA THR A 9 13.21 19.55 47.68
C THR A 9 12.87 18.58 46.55
N ILE A 10 13.86 17.88 46.00
CA ILE A 10 13.65 16.93 44.91
C ILE A 10 12.97 15.66 45.40
N GLU A 11 13.28 15.16 46.60
CA GLU A 11 12.55 14.05 47.23
C GLU A 11 11.06 14.38 47.40
N LYS A 12 10.77 15.58 47.90
CA LYS A 12 9.39 16.07 48.04
C LYS A 12 8.70 16.17 46.67
N ALA A 13 9.35 16.76 45.67
CA ALA A 13 8.78 16.89 44.33
C ALA A 13 8.51 15.51 43.70
N CYS A 14 9.43 14.54 43.83
CA CYS A 14 9.21 13.18 43.35
C CYS A 14 8.00 12.50 44.01
N ALA A 15 7.79 12.71 45.31
CA ALA A 15 6.63 12.17 46.01
C ALA A 15 5.32 12.87 45.57
N GLU A 16 5.34 14.20 45.43
CA GLU A 16 4.18 14.99 45.01
C GLU A 16 3.78 14.76 43.53
N ALA A 17 4.73 14.37 42.68
CA ALA A 17 4.49 14.02 41.28
C ALA A 17 3.60 12.77 41.11
N GLN A 18 3.53 11.91 42.13
CA GLN A 18 2.68 10.72 42.14
C GLN A 18 1.20 11.04 42.44
N HIS A 19 0.89 12.25 42.89
CA HIS A 19 -0.46 12.67 43.25
C HIS A 19 -1.07 13.61 42.20
N PRO A 20 -2.26 13.30 41.63
CA PRO A 20 -2.85 14.08 40.53
C PRO A 20 -3.03 15.58 40.84
N THR A 21 -3.33 15.92 42.09
CA THR A 21 -3.57 17.31 42.54
C THR A 21 -2.31 18.16 42.63
N THR A 22 -1.15 17.56 42.82
CA THR A 22 0.15 18.26 42.98
C THR A 22 1.12 18.01 41.84
N ARG A 23 0.77 17.10 40.92
CA ARG A 23 1.63 16.65 39.80
C ARG A 23 2.20 17.78 38.96
N LEU A 24 1.37 18.71 38.48
CA LEU A 24 1.83 19.81 37.62
C LEU A 24 2.87 20.72 38.30
N GLN A 25 2.68 21.00 39.60
CA GLN A 25 3.62 21.82 40.36
C GLN A 25 4.93 21.08 40.61
N ALA A 26 4.85 19.79 40.94
CA ALA A 26 6.01 18.94 41.14
C ALA A 26 6.82 18.72 39.86
N GLU A 27 6.16 18.46 38.72
CA GLU A 27 6.81 18.32 37.41
C GLU A 27 7.55 19.61 37.02
N LYS A 28 6.95 20.78 37.27
CA LYS A 28 7.60 22.06 37.05
C LYS A 28 8.89 22.20 37.87
N VAL A 29 8.86 21.86 39.16
CA VAL A 29 10.07 21.88 40.02
C VAL A 29 11.16 20.94 39.48
N LEU A 30 10.78 19.76 38.99
CA LEU A 30 11.72 18.79 38.43
C LEU A 30 12.31 19.25 37.09
N ILE A 31 11.54 19.94 36.25
CA ILE A 31 12.01 20.53 34.99
C ILE A 31 12.95 21.71 35.28
N ASP A 32 12.56 22.64 36.15
CA ASP A 32 13.35 23.81 36.54
C ASP A 32 14.70 23.38 37.15
N PHE A 33 14.68 22.30 37.94
CA PHE A 33 15.89 21.68 38.47
C PHE A 33 16.85 21.21 37.36
N LYS A 34 16.36 20.48 36.35
CA LYS A 34 17.20 20.00 35.22
C LYS A 34 17.73 21.13 34.33
N GLN A 35 17.04 22.27 34.30
CA GLN A 35 17.44 23.45 33.53
C GLN A 35 18.42 24.36 34.29
N SER A 36 18.62 24.12 35.60
CA SER A 36 19.54 24.92 36.40
C SER A 36 21.00 24.75 35.94
N ALA A 37 21.79 25.82 36.05
CA ALA A 37 23.21 25.82 35.66
C ALA A 37 24.09 25.10 36.69
N ASN A 38 25.16 24.44 36.23
CA ASN A 38 26.15 23.77 37.09
C ASN A 38 25.52 22.78 38.11
N ILE A 39 24.55 21.98 37.68
CA ILE A 39 23.85 21.02 38.54
C ILE A 39 24.59 19.70 38.75
N VAL A 40 25.64 19.41 37.98
CA VAL A 40 26.36 18.12 38.04
C VAL A 40 26.81 17.75 39.47
N PRO A 41 27.45 18.65 40.26
CA PRO A 41 27.81 18.34 41.64
C PRO A 41 26.61 18.07 42.55
N VAL A 42 25.48 18.76 42.31
CA VAL A 42 24.23 18.56 43.06
C VAL A 42 23.66 17.18 42.74
N CYS A 43 23.66 16.78 41.46
CA CYS A 43 23.21 15.46 41.02
C CYS A 43 24.10 14.33 41.57
N GLN A 44 25.42 14.50 41.62
CA GLN A 44 26.31 13.53 42.27
C GLN A 44 26.01 13.40 43.77
N TYR A 45 25.71 14.51 44.44
CA TYR A 45 25.26 14.48 45.84
C TYR A 45 23.91 13.75 45.99
N LEU A 46 22.94 14.02 45.13
CA LEU A 46 21.64 13.34 45.11
C LEU A 46 21.79 11.83 44.92
N LEU A 47 22.62 11.39 43.98
CA LEU A 47 22.92 9.98 43.75
C LEU A 47 23.58 9.32 44.98
N ALA A 48 24.56 9.98 45.60
CA ALA A 48 25.28 9.42 46.73
C ALA A 48 24.46 9.36 48.04
N ASN A 49 23.40 10.17 48.19
CA ASN A 49 22.70 10.33 49.47
C ASN A 49 21.21 9.93 49.43
N SER A 50 20.59 9.78 48.26
CA SER A 50 19.19 9.36 48.16
C SER A 50 19.06 7.87 47.83
N ASN A 51 18.15 7.19 48.53
CA ASN A 51 17.71 5.83 48.21
C ASN A 51 16.42 5.80 47.37
N THR A 52 15.91 6.96 46.97
CA THR A 52 14.64 7.07 46.24
C THR A 52 14.88 6.92 44.73
N PRO A 53 14.35 5.88 44.06
CA PRO A 53 14.64 5.62 42.64
C PRO A 53 14.32 6.79 41.70
N SER A 54 13.20 7.49 41.92
CA SER A 54 12.81 8.65 41.10
C SER A 54 13.84 9.78 41.22
N VAL A 55 14.36 10.04 42.42
CA VAL A 55 15.39 11.06 42.64
C VAL A 55 16.68 10.68 41.90
N GLN A 56 17.10 9.43 42.00
CA GLN A 56 18.28 8.91 41.30
C GLN A 56 18.13 9.06 39.77
N PHE A 57 16.95 8.75 39.22
CA PHE A 57 16.65 8.95 37.80
C PHE A 57 16.67 10.41 37.38
N HIS A 58 16.04 11.30 38.15
CA HIS A 58 16.06 12.73 37.86
C HIS A 58 17.46 13.34 37.98
N ALA A 59 18.29 12.84 38.91
CA ALA A 59 19.69 13.22 39.04
C ALA A 59 20.51 12.77 37.82
N ALA A 60 20.38 11.51 37.38
CA ALA A 60 21.04 10.99 36.18
C ALA A 60 20.60 11.75 34.91
N SER A 61 19.30 11.99 34.73
CA SER A 61 18.75 12.79 33.63
C SER A 61 19.20 14.26 33.68
N GLY A 62 19.32 14.84 34.88
CA GLY A 62 19.86 16.19 35.08
C GLY A 62 21.33 16.28 34.67
N ILE A 63 22.15 15.27 35.01
CA ILE A 63 23.54 15.18 34.56
C ILE A 63 23.62 15.21 33.03
N THR A 64 22.81 14.39 32.35
CA THR A 64 22.76 14.34 30.87
C THR A 64 22.43 15.71 30.29
N GLY A 65 21.34 16.34 30.73
CA GLY A 65 20.90 17.63 30.22
C GLY A 65 21.90 18.75 30.47
N ALA A 66 22.58 18.75 31.62
CA ALA A 66 23.61 19.72 31.94
C ALA A 66 24.84 19.58 31.04
N ILE A 67 25.38 18.36 30.90
CA ILE A 67 26.58 18.13 30.08
C ILE A 67 26.33 18.42 28.61
N VAL A 68 25.16 18.04 28.08
CA VAL A 68 24.75 18.36 26.70
C VAL A 68 24.76 19.87 26.43
N ARG A 69 24.12 20.64 27.32
CA ARG A 69 23.90 22.07 27.17
C ARG A 69 25.17 22.88 27.41
N GLU A 70 25.98 22.46 28.37
CA GLU A 70 27.14 23.20 28.89
C GLU A 70 28.46 22.51 28.53
N TYR A 71 28.49 21.63 27.52
CA TYR A 71 29.65 20.78 27.20
C TYR A 71 30.98 21.54 27.13
N GLY A 72 31.01 22.68 26.44
CA GLY A 72 32.22 23.51 26.28
C GLY A 72 32.71 24.20 27.56
N LEU A 73 31.97 24.13 28.66
CA LEU A 73 32.37 24.69 29.97
C LEU A 73 33.11 23.69 30.85
N TYR A 74 33.04 22.39 30.55
CA TYR A 74 33.70 21.34 31.32
C TYR A 74 35.07 21.00 30.73
N GLN A 75 36.04 20.67 31.58
CA GLN A 75 37.28 20.07 31.10
C GLN A 75 37.03 18.61 30.70
N LYS A 76 37.70 18.14 29.64
CA LYS A 76 37.59 16.75 29.19
C LYS A 76 37.88 15.73 30.31
N GLN A 77 38.85 16.03 31.17
CA GLN A 77 39.17 15.16 32.32
C GLN A 77 38.02 15.07 33.33
N ASP A 78 37.28 16.15 33.56
CA ASP A 78 36.14 16.14 34.48
C ASP A 78 34.98 15.30 33.90
N ILE A 79 34.79 15.36 32.58
CA ILE A 79 33.82 14.53 31.87
C ILE A 79 34.19 13.04 31.98
N HIS A 80 35.46 12.68 31.78
CA HIS A 80 35.92 11.29 31.95
C HIS A 80 35.77 10.82 33.41
N ASN A 81 36.13 11.65 34.38
CA ASN A 81 35.95 11.34 35.80
C ASN A 81 34.46 11.12 36.15
N LEU A 82 33.57 11.90 35.54
CA LEU A 82 32.12 11.75 35.70
C LEU A 82 31.61 10.44 35.09
N GLN A 83 32.05 10.08 33.89
CA GLN A 83 31.70 8.79 33.27
C GLN A 83 32.16 7.61 34.16
N GLY A 84 33.41 7.64 34.63
CA GLY A 84 33.93 6.63 35.56
C GLY A 84 33.17 6.58 36.89
N TYR A 85 32.76 7.73 37.44
CA TYR A 85 31.89 7.80 38.62
C TYR A 85 30.54 7.11 38.38
N LEU A 86 29.88 7.36 37.25
CA LEU A 86 28.59 6.73 36.93
C LEU A 86 28.69 5.22 36.71
N ILE A 87 29.80 4.73 36.13
CA ILE A 87 30.09 3.30 36.00
C ILE A 87 30.27 2.68 37.39
N ASN A 88 31.12 3.28 38.23
CA ASN A 88 31.37 2.81 39.60
C ASN A 88 30.10 2.84 40.46
N TYR A 89 29.25 3.84 40.29
CA TYR A 89 27.98 3.94 40.99
C TYR A 89 27.09 2.72 40.72
N ASN A 90 26.99 2.25 39.46
CA ASN A 90 26.25 1.03 39.14
C ASN A 90 26.92 -0.24 39.70
N LEU A 91 28.26 -0.28 39.78
CA LEU A 91 28.99 -1.41 40.38
C LEU A 91 28.76 -1.52 41.88
N GLU A 92 28.75 -0.40 42.58
CA GLU A 92 28.57 -0.32 44.04
C GLU A 92 27.12 -0.59 44.47
N HIS A 93 26.15 -0.38 43.57
CA HIS A 93 24.72 -0.51 43.87
C HIS A 93 24.02 -1.58 43.01
N PRO A 94 24.34 -2.87 43.19
CA PRO A 94 23.80 -3.96 42.35
C PRO A 94 22.31 -4.24 42.53
N ARG A 95 21.67 -3.59 43.51
CA ARG A 95 20.22 -3.66 43.78
C ARG A 95 19.46 -2.44 43.23
N LEU A 96 20.10 -1.61 42.41
CA LEU A 96 19.42 -0.51 41.71
C LEU A 96 18.22 -1.03 40.92
N VAL A 97 17.17 -0.21 40.89
CA VAL A 97 15.98 -0.53 40.10
C VAL A 97 16.34 -0.47 38.60
N PRO A 98 15.92 -1.43 37.74
CA PRO A 98 16.43 -1.55 36.37
C PRO A 98 16.32 -0.28 35.51
N TRP A 99 15.23 0.47 35.62
CA TRP A 99 15.04 1.71 34.85
C TRP A 99 15.94 2.87 35.32
N VAL A 100 16.38 2.87 36.58
CA VAL A 100 17.38 3.83 37.08
C VAL A 100 18.77 3.47 36.54
N ALA A 101 19.15 2.18 36.60
CA ALA A 101 20.39 1.70 36.03
C ALA A 101 20.46 2.01 34.52
N LYS A 102 19.38 1.71 33.77
CA LYS A 102 19.23 2.06 32.35
C LYS A 102 19.44 3.55 32.08
N GLN A 103 18.84 4.42 32.89
CA GLN A 103 19.01 5.87 32.75
C GLN A 103 20.47 6.32 32.97
N ILE A 104 21.19 5.67 33.88
CA ILE A 104 22.60 5.96 34.12
C ILE A 104 23.46 5.49 32.93
N TYR A 105 23.21 4.30 32.38
CA TYR A 105 23.89 3.84 31.17
C TYR A 105 23.62 4.77 29.98
N GLN A 106 22.36 5.22 29.81
CA GLN A 106 22.02 6.21 28.80
C GLN A 106 22.77 7.52 29.03
N ALA A 107 22.86 8.00 30.27
CA ALA A 107 23.61 9.21 30.58
C ALA A 107 25.07 9.09 30.16
N ILE A 108 25.72 7.96 30.42
CA ILE A 108 27.10 7.70 29.99
C ILE A 108 27.19 7.73 28.45
N ALA A 109 26.27 7.05 27.75
CA ALA A 109 26.26 6.99 26.29
C ALA A 109 26.06 8.38 25.63
N VAL A 110 25.12 9.18 26.13
CA VAL A 110 24.86 10.55 25.63
C VAL A 110 26.06 11.46 25.86
N ILE A 111 26.69 11.37 27.05
CA ILE A 111 27.90 12.14 27.36
C ILE A 111 29.03 11.76 26.39
N SER A 112 29.21 10.46 26.12
CA SER A 112 30.20 9.97 25.16
C SER A 112 29.93 10.49 23.74
N LYS A 113 28.68 10.37 23.26
CA LYS A 113 28.30 10.81 21.91
C LYS A 113 28.47 12.32 21.73
N ARG A 114 28.08 13.13 22.72
CA ARG A 114 28.17 14.59 22.64
C ARG A 114 29.60 15.08 22.38
N GLY A 115 30.59 14.45 22.99
CA GLY A 115 32.01 14.78 22.83
C GLY A 115 32.70 14.10 21.64
N TRP A 116 32.01 13.20 20.94
CA TRP A 116 32.65 12.18 20.11
C TRP A 116 33.53 12.75 18.99
N LEU A 117 33.01 13.73 18.23
CA LEU A 117 33.74 14.35 17.12
C LEU A 117 34.85 15.32 17.57
N GLU A 118 34.79 15.79 18.82
CA GLU A 118 35.81 16.67 19.44
C GLU A 118 36.90 15.87 20.19
N ALA A 119 36.68 14.56 20.37
CA ALA A 119 37.54 13.65 21.09
C ALA A 119 38.64 13.08 20.21
N SER A 120 39.83 12.87 20.77
CA SER A 120 40.87 12.06 20.12
C SER A 120 40.50 10.58 20.15
N GLU A 121 41.13 9.78 19.30
CA GLU A 121 40.90 8.33 19.26
C GLU A 121 41.05 7.65 20.63
N ALA A 122 42.09 8.02 21.39
CA ALA A 122 42.31 7.48 22.73
C ALA A 122 41.21 7.89 23.73
N GLU A 123 40.58 9.05 23.53
CA GLU A 123 39.46 9.54 24.35
C GLU A 123 38.16 8.81 24.00
N GLN A 124 37.93 8.52 22.71
CA GLN A 124 36.79 7.71 22.24
C GLN A 124 36.86 6.27 22.77
N ASP A 125 38.07 5.72 22.89
CA ASP A 125 38.29 4.34 23.34
C ASP A 125 38.12 4.14 24.87
N VAL A 126 38.03 5.20 25.68
CA VAL A 126 37.97 5.10 27.15
C VAL A 126 36.78 4.25 27.61
N VAL A 127 35.57 4.64 27.22
CA VAL A 127 34.34 3.93 27.64
C VAL A 127 34.28 2.52 27.05
N TYR A 128 34.80 2.33 25.84
CA TYR A 128 34.93 1.00 25.24
C TYR A 128 35.90 0.10 26.03
N ASN A 129 37.03 0.62 26.48
CA ASN A 129 37.99 -0.12 27.31
C ASN A 129 37.39 -0.49 28.68
N ASP A 130 36.59 0.40 29.27
CA ASP A 130 35.86 0.11 30.50
C ASP A 130 34.84 -1.02 30.29
N ILE A 131 34.08 -0.98 29.18
CA ILE A 131 33.18 -2.08 28.79
C ILE A 131 33.98 -3.38 28.66
N ARG A 132 35.08 -3.38 27.90
CA ARG A 132 35.91 -4.58 27.68
C ARG A 132 36.43 -5.16 28.99
N HIS A 133 36.87 -4.31 29.92
CA HIS A 133 37.29 -4.74 31.25
C HIS A 133 36.14 -5.42 32.01
N LEU A 134 34.96 -4.79 32.06
CA LEU A 134 33.77 -5.37 32.70
C LEU A 134 33.37 -6.73 32.11
N LEU A 135 33.46 -6.88 30.78
CA LEU A 135 33.13 -8.13 30.07
C LEU A 135 34.10 -9.29 30.41
N SER A 136 35.31 -8.99 30.88
CA SER A 136 36.31 -9.99 31.30
C SER A 136 36.20 -10.45 32.77
N MET A 137 35.27 -9.85 33.54
CA MET A 137 35.10 -10.11 34.96
C MET A 137 34.00 -11.17 35.21
N ASN A 138 33.39 -11.19 36.41
CA ASN A 138 32.34 -12.15 36.74
C ASN A 138 30.98 -11.77 36.10
N ASP A 139 30.01 -12.68 36.14
CA ASP A 139 28.69 -12.51 35.52
C ASP A 139 27.95 -11.23 35.91
N GLN A 140 28.12 -10.75 37.14
CA GLN A 140 27.48 -9.52 37.60
C GLN A 140 28.10 -8.29 36.92
N GLN A 141 29.42 -8.24 36.75
CA GLN A 141 30.07 -7.18 35.99
C GLN A 141 29.84 -7.32 34.48
N LYS A 142 29.80 -8.55 33.94
CA LYS A 142 29.42 -8.80 32.55
C LYS A 142 28.04 -8.20 32.22
N LYS A 143 27.04 -8.35 33.11
CA LYS A 143 25.71 -7.73 32.96
C LYS A 143 25.79 -6.21 32.82
N ILE A 144 26.59 -5.56 33.66
CA ILE A 144 26.77 -4.09 33.60
C ILE A 144 27.50 -3.68 32.31
N GLY A 145 28.53 -4.43 31.91
CA GLY A 145 29.26 -4.21 30.66
C GLY A 145 28.35 -4.31 29.42
N LEU A 146 27.51 -5.36 29.34
CA LEU A 146 26.56 -5.56 28.25
C LEU A 146 25.47 -4.48 28.22
N ALA A 147 24.91 -4.12 29.39
CA ALA A 147 23.90 -3.06 29.47
C ALA A 147 24.45 -1.69 29.05
N LEU A 148 25.70 -1.38 29.39
CA LEU A 148 26.39 -0.17 28.95
C LEU A 148 26.70 -0.20 27.45
N ALA A 149 27.17 -1.35 26.94
CA ALA A 149 27.39 -1.54 25.50
C ALA A 149 26.10 -1.34 24.70
N HIS A 150 24.98 -1.87 25.18
CA HIS A 150 23.67 -1.66 24.58
C HIS A 150 23.26 -0.18 24.58
N ALA A 151 23.44 0.53 25.69
CA ALA A 151 23.14 1.97 25.73
C ALA A 151 24.00 2.77 24.74
N MET A 152 25.26 2.38 24.54
CA MET A 152 26.12 2.97 23.50
C MET A 152 25.59 2.69 22.09
N VAL A 153 25.21 1.45 21.78
CA VAL A 153 24.64 1.10 20.46
C VAL A 153 23.34 1.88 20.22
N ASP A 154 22.39 1.86 21.16
CA ASP A 154 21.13 2.61 21.02
C ASP A 154 21.36 4.10 20.77
N GLU A 155 22.24 4.73 21.56
CA GLU A 155 22.48 6.17 21.47
C GLU A 155 23.19 6.55 20.16
N PHE A 156 24.08 5.71 19.61
CA PHE A 156 24.77 6.01 18.35
C PHE A 156 23.96 5.64 17.10
N SER A 157 22.82 4.97 17.23
CA SER A 157 21.94 4.58 16.11
C SER A 157 21.18 5.77 15.48
N SER A 158 20.68 5.61 14.24
CA SER A 158 19.89 6.63 13.50
C SER A 158 18.37 6.50 13.66
N ARG A 159 17.85 5.37 14.18
CA ARG A 159 16.41 5.02 14.14
C ARG A 159 15.55 5.70 15.22
N GLY A 160 15.70 7.02 15.42
CA GLY A 160 14.92 7.78 16.41
C GLY A 160 15.17 7.42 17.90
N LYS A 161 15.99 6.40 18.17
CA LYS A 161 16.44 5.99 19.52
C LYS A 161 17.52 6.90 20.10
N ALA A 162 18.28 7.58 19.23
CA ALA A 162 19.23 8.60 19.64
C ALA A 162 18.51 9.75 20.34
N SER A 163 19.09 10.25 21.43
CA SER A 163 18.50 11.35 22.16
C SER A 163 18.39 12.63 21.30
N SER A 164 17.28 13.36 21.44
CA SER A 164 17.00 14.62 20.73
C SER A 164 17.77 15.79 21.38
N VAL A 165 19.09 15.74 21.27
CA VAL A 165 20.04 16.63 21.97
C VAL A 165 20.12 18.02 21.34
N GLY A 166 19.24 18.34 20.36
CA GLY A 166 19.31 19.59 19.60
C GLY A 166 20.55 19.69 18.70
N LEU A 167 21.12 18.54 18.33
CA LEU A 167 22.29 18.43 17.45
C LEU A 167 21.84 18.26 15.99
N THR A 168 22.72 18.63 15.05
CA THR A 168 22.41 18.54 13.62
C THR A 168 22.39 17.10 13.14
N TRP A 169 21.63 16.83 12.07
CA TRP A 169 21.62 15.52 11.41
C TRP A 169 23.03 15.08 10.99
N ASP A 170 23.84 16.00 10.43
CA ASP A 170 25.23 15.76 10.03
C ASP A 170 26.10 15.30 11.21
N PHE A 171 25.88 15.84 12.42
CA PHE A 171 26.57 15.38 13.62
C PHE A 171 26.19 13.94 13.95
N HIS A 172 24.88 13.63 13.97
CA HIS A 172 24.40 12.27 14.24
C HIS A 172 24.95 11.26 13.23
N TYR A 173 24.91 11.59 11.94
CA TYR A 173 25.45 10.75 10.87
C TYR A 173 26.96 10.50 11.02
N LYS A 174 27.77 11.56 11.25
CA LYS A 174 29.23 11.41 11.43
C LYS A 174 29.59 10.60 12.67
N THR A 175 28.89 10.79 13.78
CA THR A 175 29.14 10.01 15.01
C THR A 175 28.78 8.54 14.83
N LYS A 176 27.65 8.25 14.16
CA LYS A 176 27.25 6.88 13.80
C LYS A 176 28.34 6.18 12.99
N ASN A 177 28.79 6.77 11.89
CA ASN A 177 29.80 6.16 11.01
C ASN A 177 31.12 5.91 11.76
N SER A 178 31.55 6.88 12.57
CA SER A 178 32.76 6.73 13.38
C SER A 178 32.66 5.58 14.40
N PHE A 179 31.51 5.41 15.05
CA PHE A 179 31.27 4.31 15.99
C PHE A 179 31.14 2.95 15.30
N GLU A 180 30.46 2.93 14.14
CA GLU A 180 30.30 1.76 13.26
C GLU A 180 31.65 1.18 12.84
N GLU A 181 32.58 2.03 12.39
CA GLU A 181 33.90 1.61 11.91
C GLU A 181 34.84 1.16 13.03
N ARG A 182 34.78 1.76 14.21
CA ARG A 182 35.76 1.54 15.29
C ARG A 182 35.33 0.51 16.33
N HIS A 183 34.09 0.56 16.80
CA HIS A 183 33.70 -0.14 18.04
C HIS A 183 32.59 -1.16 17.85
N LEU A 184 31.66 -0.96 16.89
CA LEU A 184 30.47 -1.79 16.73
C LEU A 184 30.81 -3.29 16.52
N ARG A 185 31.74 -3.60 15.60
CA ARG A 185 32.19 -4.99 15.36
C ARG A 185 32.85 -5.63 16.58
N LEU A 186 33.65 -4.86 17.32
CA LEU A 186 34.35 -5.36 18.49
C LEU A 186 33.39 -5.70 19.63
N LEU A 187 32.35 -4.88 19.81
CA LEU A 187 31.27 -5.16 20.77
C LEU A 187 30.50 -6.42 20.38
N PHE A 188 30.24 -6.62 19.09
CA PHE A 188 29.59 -7.82 18.58
C PHE A 188 30.41 -9.10 18.88
N GLU A 189 31.70 -9.11 18.54
CA GLU A 189 32.61 -10.24 18.79
C GLU A 189 32.71 -10.58 20.29
N ALA A 190 32.84 -9.57 21.15
CA ALA A 190 32.90 -9.76 22.59
C ALA A 190 31.60 -10.37 23.14
N THR A 191 30.44 -9.93 22.62
CA THR A 191 29.12 -10.42 23.03
C THR A 191 28.89 -11.85 22.55
N LEU A 192 29.30 -12.19 21.32
CA LEU A 192 29.26 -13.57 20.81
C LEU A 192 30.11 -14.52 21.66
N THR A 193 31.28 -14.07 22.11
CA THR A 193 32.15 -14.89 22.98
C THR A 193 31.45 -15.22 24.29
N ILE A 194 30.78 -14.23 24.90
CA ILE A 194 29.99 -14.44 26.13
C ILE A 194 28.81 -15.37 25.86
N LEU A 195 28.06 -15.16 24.76
CA LEU A 195 26.94 -16.02 24.41
C LEU A 195 27.38 -17.47 24.19
N HIS A 196 28.53 -17.69 23.55
CA HIS A 196 29.11 -19.02 23.36
C HIS A 196 29.47 -19.70 24.68
N GLU A 197 30.08 -18.97 25.62
CA GLU A 197 30.36 -19.47 26.98
C GLU A 197 29.05 -19.90 27.67
N GLN A 198 28.02 -19.06 27.60
CA GLN A 198 26.72 -19.33 28.20
C GLN A 198 26.04 -20.55 27.57
N LEU A 199 26.05 -20.65 26.23
CA LEU A 199 25.44 -21.77 25.52
C LEU A 199 26.13 -23.09 25.86
N ARG A 200 27.47 -23.11 25.91
CA ARG A 200 28.24 -24.28 26.32
C ARG A 200 27.86 -24.74 27.73
N ASP A 201 27.70 -23.80 28.65
CA ASP A 201 27.33 -24.11 30.04
C ASP A 201 25.89 -24.66 30.11
N LEU A 202 24.94 -24.12 29.32
CA LEU A 202 23.58 -24.66 29.21
C LEU A 202 23.54 -26.09 28.64
N MET A 203 24.36 -26.38 27.63
CA MET A 203 24.43 -27.71 27.01
C MET A 203 25.14 -28.76 27.88
N SER A 204 25.91 -28.33 28.89
CA SER A 204 26.71 -29.24 29.72
C SER A 204 25.87 -30.15 30.64
N ILE A 205 24.63 -29.75 30.97
CA ILE A 205 23.70 -30.51 31.81
C ILE A 205 22.34 -30.61 31.10
N PRO A 206 22.05 -31.73 30.39
CA PRO A 206 20.80 -31.91 29.67
C PRO A 206 19.59 -31.86 30.63
N GLY A 207 18.61 -31.01 30.32
CA GLY A 207 17.36 -30.87 31.09
C GLY A 207 17.41 -29.92 32.29
N GLN A 208 18.48 -29.13 32.45
CA GLN A 208 18.52 -28.08 33.46
C GLN A 208 17.72 -26.85 32.97
N GLU A 209 16.64 -26.50 33.66
CA GLU A 209 15.94 -25.22 33.44
C GLU A 209 16.92 -24.05 33.59
N ILE A 210 16.80 -23.04 32.70
CA ILE A 210 17.63 -21.83 32.74
C ILE A 210 17.46 -21.19 34.11
N SER A 211 18.48 -21.34 34.96
CA SER A 211 18.42 -20.87 36.34
C SER A 211 18.24 -19.35 36.37
N GLY A 212 17.41 -18.84 37.30
CA GLY A 212 17.09 -17.40 37.38
C GLY A 212 18.31 -16.46 37.53
N SER A 213 19.48 -16.97 37.91
CA SER A 213 20.74 -16.23 37.96
C SER A 213 21.39 -16.02 36.59
N GLN A 214 21.26 -16.99 35.67
CA GLN A 214 21.86 -17.01 34.33
C GLN A 214 20.99 -16.27 33.29
N LYS A 215 19.66 -16.33 33.46
CA LYS A 215 18.67 -15.74 32.55
C LYS A 215 18.91 -14.25 32.20
N PRO A 216 19.24 -13.34 33.15
CA PRO A 216 19.45 -11.92 32.82
C PRO A 216 20.69 -11.65 31.99
N LEU A 217 21.76 -12.44 32.16
CA LEU A 217 22.97 -12.27 31.35
C LEU A 217 22.70 -12.72 29.91
N LEU A 218 22.03 -13.86 29.75
CA LEU A 218 21.67 -14.41 28.43
C LEU A 218 20.76 -13.45 27.66
N SER A 219 19.73 -12.93 28.34
CA SER A 219 18.79 -11.96 27.77
C SER A 219 19.49 -10.68 27.28
N LEU A 220 20.45 -10.14 28.06
CA LEU A 220 21.22 -8.96 27.66
C LEU A 220 22.17 -9.24 26.49
N SER A 221 22.80 -10.42 26.45
CA SER A 221 23.65 -10.83 25.32
C SER A 221 22.84 -10.87 24.02
N ILE A 222 21.67 -11.53 24.04
CA ILE A 222 20.78 -11.64 22.87
C ILE A 222 20.28 -10.27 22.43
N LEU A 223 19.83 -9.42 23.37
CA LEU A 223 19.36 -8.06 23.10
C LEU A 223 20.41 -7.20 22.40
N LEU A 224 21.67 -7.28 22.87
CA LEU A 224 22.76 -6.52 22.25
C LEU A 224 23.10 -7.05 20.85
N LEU A 225 23.12 -8.37 20.65
CA LEU A 225 23.38 -8.98 19.35
C LEU A 225 22.29 -8.62 18.33
N GLU A 226 21.03 -8.70 18.71
CA GLU A 226 19.89 -8.25 17.90
C GLU A 226 20.04 -6.78 17.51
N SER A 227 20.30 -5.91 18.48
CA SER A 227 20.44 -4.46 18.24
C SER A 227 21.59 -4.13 17.28
N ILE A 228 22.67 -4.90 17.32
CA ILE A 228 23.82 -4.74 16.41
C ILE A 228 23.53 -5.34 15.03
N LEU A 229 22.85 -6.49 14.93
CA LEU A 229 22.46 -7.08 13.64
C LEU A 229 21.42 -6.20 12.93
N GLN A 230 20.54 -5.52 13.67
CA GLN A 230 19.60 -4.55 13.11
C GLN A 230 20.21 -3.15 12.86
N TRP A 231 21.54 -3.02 12.97
CA TRP A 231 22.21 -1.75 12.70
C TRP A 231 22.10 -1.37 11.22
N ASP A 232 21.57 -0.18 10.97
CA ASP A 232 21.50 0.38 9.62
C ASP A 232 22.89 0.89 9.19
N PHE A 233 23.58 0.20 8.28
CA PHE A 233 24.94 0.57 7.87
C PHE A 233 24.97 1.76 6.91
N ALA A 234 25.97 2.63 7.06
CA ALA A 234 26.13 3.82 6.22
C ALA A 234 26.32 3.52 4.72
N SER A 235 26.76 2.31 4.37
CA SER A 235 26.91 1.86 2.99
C SER A 235 25.58 1.57 2.27
N THR A 236 24.49 1.37 3.03
CA THR A 236 23.17 0.99 2.52
C THR A 236 22.26 2.22 2.38
N SER A 237 22.46 3.23 3.21
CA SER A 237 21.71 4.49 3.17
C SER A 237 22.36 5.47 2.20
N GLN A 238 21.72 5.72 1.04
CA GLN A 238 22.03 6.95 0.30
C GLN A 238 21.78 8.15 1.26
N PRO A 239 22.55 9.24 1.17
CA PRO A 239 22.27 10.44 1.94
C PRO A 239 20.94 11.02 1.45
N ILE A 240 19.85 10.58 2.07
CA ILE A 240 18.51 11.14 1.87
C ILE A 240 18.61 12.62 2.23
N LEU A 241 18.31 13.47 1.26
CA LEU A 241 18.33 14.92 1.45
C LEU A 241 17.31 15.26 2.53
N ALA A 242 17.62 16.16 3.45
CA ALA A 242 16.62 16.62 4.41
C ALA A 242 15.41 17.21 3.64
N GLY A 243 14.26 16.53 3.70
CA GLY A 243 13.05 16.90 2.96
C GLY A 243 12.65 15.94 1.83
N THR A 244 13.43 14.90 1.51
CA THR A 244 12.90 13.76 0.73
C THR A 244 12.20 12.81 1.70
N PHE A 245 10.88 12.90 1.71
CA PHE A 245 9.98 11.98 2.39
C PHE A 245 10.04 10.65 1.62
N ALA A 246 10.87 9.72 2.08
CA ALA A 246 10.78 8.34 1.65
C ALA A 246 9.73 7.67 2.53
N ASP A 247 8.82 6.91 1.93
CA ASP A 247 7.79 6.15 2.64
C ASP A 247 8.44 5.27 3.72
N ASP A 248 8.20 5.61 4.99
CA ASP A 248 8.62 4.81 6.14
C ASP A 248 7.61 3.66 6.42
N GLU A 249 6.65 3.39 5.54
CA GLU A 249 5.64 2.33 5.73
C GLU A 249 6.23 0.90 5.64
N ASP A 250 7.40 0.75 5.03
CA ASP A 250 8.09 -0.54 4.88
C ASP A 250 9.24 -0.74 5.91
N ASP A 251 9.04 -0.35 7.18
CA ASP A 251 10.10 -0.46 8.21
C ASP A 251 10.45 -1.93 8.58
N PHE A 252 9.60 -2.90 8.20
CA PHE A 252 9.82 -4.34 8.43
C PHE A 252 10.58 -5.06 7.30
N THR A 253 10.73 -4.45 6.12
CA THR A 253 11.33 -5.11 4.92
C THR A 253 12.67 -4.50 4.48
N ARG A 254 13.17 -3.47 5.18
CA ARG A 254 14.46 -2.84 4.86
C ARG A 254 15.61 -3.84 4.99
N THR A 255 16.18 -4.16 3.83
CA THR A 255 17.27 -5.11 3.67
C THR A 255 18.61 -4.51 4.16
N ILE A 256 19.22 -5.12 5.18
CA ILE A 256 20.51 -4.66 5.73
C ILE A 256 21.66 -5.31 4.95
N VAL A 257 22.57 -4.48 4.43
CA VAL A 257 23.78 -4.94 3.73
C VAL A 257 25.00 -4.72 4.61
N TYR A 258 25.65 -5.81 4.99
CA TYR A 258 26.80 -5.78 5.89
C TYR A 258 28.11 -5.49 5.15
N PRO A 259 28.99 -4.63 5.69
CA PRO A 259 30.30 -4.36 5.08
C PRO A 259 31.21 -5.60 5.05
N ALA A 260 32.10 -5.66 4.06
CA ALA A 260 33.08 -6.74 3.92
C ALA A 260 33.99 -6.93 5.16
N SER A 261 34.19 -5.89 5.97
CA SER A 261 34.95 -5.97 7.23
C SER A 261 34.31 -6.90 8.27
N TRP A 262 33.01 -7.19 8.18
CA TRP A 262 32.29 -8.07 9.11
C TRP A 262 32.36 -9.56 8.73
N ARG A 263 32.86 -9.88 7.53
CA ARG A 263 33.01 -11.23 7.01
C ARG A 263 33.64 -12.24 7.97
N PRO A 264 34.76 -11.95 8.68
CA PRO A 264 35.41 -12.94 9.54
C PRO A 264 34.54 -13.45 10.68
N VAL A 265 33.48 -12.69 11.03
CA VAL A 265 32.57 -13.01 12.12
C VAL A 265 31.26 -13.59 11.60
N LEU A 266 30.58 -12.90 10.67
CA LEU A 266 29.24 -13.28 10.24
C LEU A 266 29.20 -14.48 9.27
N VAL A 267 30.24 -14.70 8.47
CA VAL A 267 30.34 -15.85 7.54
C VAL A 267 30.89 -17.10 8.26
N ASN A 268 31.15 -17.01 9.57
CA ASN A 268 31.59 -18.15 10.36
C ASN A 268 30.41 -19.09 10.66
N ALA A 269 30.50 -20.34 10.21
CA ALA A 269 29.48 -21.37 10.41
C ALA A 269 29.16 -21.64 11.90
N ASP A 270 30.12 -21.45 12.81
CA ASP A 270 29.92 -21.63 14.24
C ASP A 270 28.94 -20.61 14.82
N VAL A 271 28.94 -19.37 14.30
CA VAL A 271 28.01 -18.30 14.73
C VAL A 271 26.60 -18.66 14.30
N LEU A 272 26.41 -19.07 13.05
CA LEU A 272 25.11 -19.51 12.55
C LEU A 272 24.57 -20.71 13.34
N SER A 273 25.41 -21.73 13.54
CA SER A 273 25.07 -22.92 14.32
C SER A 273 24.69 -22.59 15.77
N MET A 274 25.36 -21.60 16.38
CA MET A 274 25.06 -21.13 17.74
C MET A 274 23.61 -20.63 17.86
N PHE A 275 23.14 -19.81 16.91
CA PHE A 275 21.77 -19.29 16.95
C PHE A 275 20.71 -20.37 16.68
N PHE A 276 20.94 -21.27 15.71
CA PHE A 276 20.04 -22.40 15.47
C PHE A 276 19.99 -23.37 16.66
N THR A 277 21.08 -23.53 17.39
CA THR A 277 21.12 -24.36 18.62
C THR A 277 20.45 -23.66 19.80
N LEU A 278 20.59 -22.33 19.90
CA LEU A 278 20.01 -21.54 20.98
C LEU A 278 18.48 -21.44 20.87
N PHE A 279 17.95 -21.29 19.66
CA PHE A 279 16.52 -21.09 19.40
C PHE A 279 15.60 -22.11 20.10
N PRO A 280 15.78 -23.44 19.95
CA PRO A 280 14.92 -24.43 20.62
C PRO A 280 15.12 -24.48 22.14
N LEU A 281 16.23 -23.98 22.68
CA LEU A 281 16.54 -24.05 24.12
C LEU A 281 15.85 -22.96 24.96
N ILE A 282 15.35 -21.91 24.32
CA ILE A 282 14.81 -20.72 25.00
C ILE A 282 13.30 -20.51 24.77
N GLN A 283 12.61 -21.50 24.19
CA GLN A 283 11.19 -21.37 23.82
C GLN A 283 10.27 -21.00 24.99
N ASP A 284 10.64 -21.31 26.23
CA ASP A 284 9.89 -20.91 27.44
C ASP A 284 9.90 -19.38 27.72
N ASP A 285 10.66 -18.58 26.97
CA ASP A 285 10.70 -17.11 27.10
C ASP A 285 10.43 -16.42 25.77
N ASN A 286 9.21 -15.89 25.62
CA ASN A 286 8.72 -15.27 24.39
C ASN A 286 9.59 -14.08 23.96
N ILE A 287 10.12 -13.31 24.93
CA ILE A 287 10.96 -12.13 24.63
C ILE A 287 12.30 -12.57 24.06
N MET A 288 12.98 -13.52 24.70
CA MET A 288 14.27 -14.01 24.21
C MET A 288 14.11 -14.76 22.87
N THR A 289 13.06 -15.57 22.75
CA THR A 289 12.73 -16.29 21.51
C THR A 289 12.50 -15.32 20.37
N HIS A 290 11.69 -14.27 20.57
CA HIS A 290 11.48 -13.23 19.57
C HIS A 290 12.80 -12.59 19.10
N ARG A 291 13.68 -12.21 20.04
CA ARG A 291 14.97 -11.59 19.67
C ARG A 291 15.90 -12.54 18.92
N VAL A 292 15.93 -13.82 19.27
CA VAL A 292 16.71 -14.82 18.52
C VAL A 292 16.13 -15.04 17.12
N ARG A 293 14.80 -15.00 16.94
CA ARG A 293 14.18 -15.02 15.60
C ARG A 293 14.69 -13.86 14.75
N GLN A 294 14.68 -12.65 15.30
CA GLN A 294 15.20 -11.46 14.62
C GLN A 294 16.68 -11.61 14.23
N CYS A 295 17.53 -12.15 15.11
CA CYS A 295 18.92 -12.46 14.77
C CYS A 295 19.02 -13.47 13.61
N LEU A 296 18.24 -14.55 13.66
CA LEU A 296 18.26 -15.59 12.63
C LEU A 296 17.77 -15.07 11.27
N ILE A 297 16.72 -14.25 11.23
CA ILE A 297 16.22 -13.58 10.01
C ILE A 297 17.35 -12.81 9.33
N GLN A 298 18.09 -11.99 10.10
CA GLN A 298 19.22 -11.22 9.58
C GLN A 298 20.38 -12.11 9.10
N LEU A 299 20.68 -13.21 9.80
CA LEU A 299 21.75 -14.14 9.41
C LEU A 299 21.40 -14.98 8.18
N CYS A 300 20.11 -15.32 8.00
CA CYS A 300 19.61 -16.00 6.81
C CYS A 300 19.63 -15.08 5.58
N GLY A 301 19.45 -13.77 5.79
CA GLY A 301 19.47 -12.73 4.76
C GLY A 301 20.85 -12.14 4.42
N LEU A 302 21.96 -12.71 4.89
CA LEU A 302 23.30 -12.20 4.53
C LEU A 302 23.54 -12.29 3.02
N HIS A 303 23.93 -11.18 2.39
CA HIS A 303 24.19 -11.08 0.94
C HIS A 303 25.19 -9.95 0.62
N GLY A 304 25.59 -9.85 -0.65
CA GLY A 304 26.46 -8.76 -1.15
C GLY A 304 27.96 -8.96 -0.87
N ALA A 305 28.67 -7.85 -0.65
CA ALA A 305 30.14 -7.82 -0.57
C ALA A 305 30.74 -8.58 0.64
N ILE A 306 29.90 -9.09 1.54
CA ILE A 306 30.35 -9.92 2.66
C ILE A 306 30.90 -11.26 2.19
N PHE A 307 30.53 -11.77 1.02
CA PHE A 307 31.09 -12.99 0.44
C PHE A 307 32.25 -12.69 -0.52
N GLU A 308 33.35 -13.46 -0.44
CA GLU A 308 34.53 -13.25 -1.30
C GLU A 308 34.37 -13.87 -2.67
N ASN A 309 33.68 -15.00 -2.72
CA ASN A 309 33.48 -15.81 -3.90
C ASN A 309 32.20 -16.62 -3.77
N GLU A 310 31.70 -17.10 -4.89
CA GLU A 310 30.48 -17.90 -4.97
C GLU A 310 30.54 -19.16 -4.10
N ALA A 311 31.71 -19.79 -3.96
CA ALA A 311 31.87 -20.98 -3.10
C ALA A 311 31.61 -20.69 -1.61
N SER A 312 32.03 -19.52 -1.12
CA SER A 312 31.74 -19.08 0.24
C SER A 312 30.25 -18.81 0.45
N THR A 313 29.58 -18.24 -0.56
CA THR A 313 28.13 -18.02 -0.55
C THR A 313 27.39 -19.36 -0.51
N VAL A 314 27.75 -20.31 -1.38
CA VAL A 314 27.14 -21.66 -1.43
C VAL A 314 27.33 -22.40 -0.10
N HIS A 315 28.50 -22.30 0.53
CA HIS A 315 28.75 -22.93 1.83
C HIS A 315 27.85 -22.34 2.93
N HIS A 316 27.70 -21.01 2.97
CA HIS A 316 26.80 -20.33 3.92
C HIS A 316 25.34 -20.74 3.69
N ILE A 317 24.85 -20.67 2.46
CA ILE A 317 23.48 -21.07 2.10
C ILE A 317 23.21 -22.53 2.51
N SER A 318 24.13 -23.46 2.25
CA SER A 318 23.98 -24.86 2.67
C SER A 318 23.87 -24.98 4.20
N GLY A 319 24.65 -24.22 4.96
CA GLY A 319 24.52 -24.13 6.42
C GLY A 319 23.15 -23.62 6.88
N VAL A 320 22.65 -22.55 6.24
CA VAL A 320 21.32 -21.98 6.54
C VAL A 320 20.20 -22.97 6.19
N MET A 321 20.24 -23.59 5.01
CA MET A 321 19.24 -24.58 4.58
C MET A 321 19.15 -25.76 5.56
N ASN A 322 20.29 -26.27 6.03
CA ASN A 322 20.32 -27.36 7.02
C ASN A 322 19.72 -26.92 8.38
N GLY A 323 20.01 -25.70 8.82
CA GLY A 323 19.41 -25.12 10.03
C GLY A 323 17.88 -24.98 9.90
N LEU A 324 17.41 -24.42 8.78
CA LEU A 324 16.00 -24.26 8.49
C LEU A 324 15.26 -25.60 8.34
N LEU A 325 15.85 -26.61 7.70
CA LEU A 325 15.28 -27.96 7.63
C LEU A 325 14.97 -28.53 9.02
N THR A 326 15.84 -28.27 9.99
CA THR A 326 15.62 -28.71 11.37
C THR A 326 14.42 -28.00 11.99
N LEU A 327 14.28 -26.69 11.77
CA LEU A 327 13.14 -25.91 12.27
C LEU A 327 11.83 -26.33 11.59
N ILE A 328 11.82 -26.53 10.28
CA ILE A 328 10.64 -26.99 9.51
C ILE A 328 10.18 -28.35 10.04
N ASN A 329 11.11 -29.30 10.25
CA ASN A 329 10.76 -30.62 10.76
C ASN A 329 10.17 -30.57 12.18
N ASN A 330 10.68 -29.67 13.04
CA ASN A 330 10.13 -29.49 14.39
C ASN A 330 8.68 -29.01 14.32
N VAL A 331 8.39 -28.01 13.49
CA VAL A 331 7.03 -27.49 13.32
C VAL A 331 6.09 -28.52 12.69
N ALA A 332 6.57 -29.27 11.69
CA ALA A 332 5.79 -30.35 11.07
C ALA A 332 5.51 -31.52 12.02
N SER A 333 6.28 -31.67 13.09
CA SER A 333 6.11 -32.74 14.09
C SER A 333 5.17 -32.37 15.24
N CYS A 334 4.77 -31.09 15.37
CA CYS A 334 3.86 -30.62 16.40
C CYS A 334 2.47 -31.27 16.24
N SER A 335 1.86 -31.60 17.38
CA SER A 335 0.49 -32.13 17.42
C SER A 335 -0.55 -31.03 17.19
N SER A 336 -1.76 -31.40 16.74
CA SER A 336 -2.83 -30.43 16.45
C SER A 336 -3.23 -29.54 17.63
N ASP A 337 -3.02 -30.01 18.87
CA ASP A 337 -3.34 -29.24 20.09
C ASP A 337 -2.23 -28.22 20.44
N GLU A 338 -0.99 -28.45 19.98
CA GLU A 338 0.15 -27.53 20.14
C GLU A 338 0.13 -26.41 19.10
N CYS A 339 -0.50 -26.64 17.94
CA CYS A 339 -0.72 -25.63 16.90
C CYS A 339 -1.65 -24.48 17.32
N LEU A 340 -2.35 -24.62 18.47
CA LEU A 340 -3.26 -23.61 19.02
C LEU A 340 -2.57 -22.64 19.99
N GLN A 341 -1.25 -22.74 20.17
CA GLN A 341 -0.49 -21.82 21.01
C GLN A 341 0.05 -20.66 20.16
N ALA A 342 -0.12 -19.41 20.61
CA ALA A 342 0.35 -18.22 19.90
C ALA A 342 1.84 -18.29 19.48
N ASP A 343 2.67 -18.95 20.29
CA ASP A 343 4.10 -19.14 20.00
C ASP A 343 4.35 -19.99 18.74
N TYR A 344 3.42 -20.88 18.37
CA TYR A 344 3.48 -21.71 17.17
C TYR A 344 3.39 -20.85 15.90
N THR A 345 2.38 -20.00 15.81
CA THR A 345 2.12 -19.15 14.64
C THR A 345 3.23 -18.13 14.45
N GLU A 346 3.72 -17.51 15.53
CA GLU A 346 4.87 -16.62 15.44
C GLU A 346 6.16 -17.34 14.99
N ASN A 347 6.36 -18.60 15.40
CA ASN A 347 7.50 -19.40 14.94
C ASN A 347 7.38 -19.76 13.45
N MET A 348 6.16 -20.08 12.99
CA MET A 348 5.87 -20.30 11.57
C MET A 348 6.21 -19.07 10.74
N ILE A 349 5.70 -17.89 11.11
CA ILE A 349 5.97 -16.62 10.42
C ILE A 349 7.47 -16.35 10.33
N ALA A 350 8.20 -16.52 11.43
CA ALA A 350 9.64 -16.28 11.43
C ALA A 350 10.40 -17.28 10.54
N ILE A 351 10.00 -18.55 10.49
CA ILE A 351 10.61 -19.54 9.61
C ILE A 351 10.35 -19.18 8.14
N THR A 352 9.12 -18.77 7.80
CA THR A 352 8.77 -18.35 6.43
C THR A 352 9.53 -17.09 6.02
N GLU A 353 9.70 -16.13 6.93
CA GLU A 353 10.50 -14.93 6.71
C GLU A 353 11.98 -15.29 6.48
N MET A 354 12.58 -16.14 7.31
CA MET A 354 13.96 -16.63 7.11
C MET A 354 14.15 -17.30 5.74
N ILE A 355 13.16 -18.09 5.29
CA ILE A 355 13.16 -18.73 3.97
C ILE A 355 13.09 -17.69 2.86
N ARG A 356 12.20 -16.69 2.96
CA ARG A 356 12.09 -15.61 1.98
C ARG A 356 13.40 -14.83 1.87
N GLN A 357 14.00 -14.45 3.00
CA GLN A 357 15.27 -13.70 3.02
C GLN A 357 16.40 -14.50 2.35
N LEU A 358 16.49 -15.80 2.64
CA LEU A 358 17.48 -16.69 2.02
C LEU A 358 17.28 -16.78 0.50
N LEU A 359 16.06 -17.08 0.05
CA LEU A 359 15.78 -17.38 -1.36
C LEU A 359 15.67 -16.11 -2.23
N SER A 360 15.30 -14.98 -1.64
CA SER A 360 15.11 -13.72 -2.37
C SER A 360 16.40 -12.95 -2.60
N PHE A 361 17.42 -13.04 -1.73
CA PHE A 361 18.66 -12.26 -1.94
C PHE A 361 19.74 -12.96 -2.75
N HIS A 362 19.60 -14.26 -2.96
CA HIS A 362 20.61 -15.06 -3.66
C HIS A 362 20.17 -15.33 -5.10
N SER A 363 21.13 -15.28 -6.03
CA SER A 363 20.84 -15.56 -7.44
C SER A 363 20.49 -17.03 -7.64
N ILE A 364 19.69 -17.29 -8.67
CA ILE A 364 19.32 -18.66 -9.06
C ILE A 364 20.53 -19.55 -9.32
N GLN A 365 21.63 -18.98 -9.85
CA GLN A 365 22.90 -19.68 -10.04
C GLN A 365 23.48 -20.22 -8.73
N THR A 366 23.50 -19.38 -7.69
CA THR A 366 24.03 -19.79 -6.38
C THR A 366 23.13 -20.83 -5.71
N ILE A 367 21.80 -20.69 -5.84
CA ILE A 367 20.84 -21.69 -5.36
C ILE A 367 21.06 -23.03 -6.06
N CYS A 368 21.23 -23.03 -7.39
CA CYS A 368 21.52 -24.23 -8.18
C CYS A 368 22.81 -24.95 -7.75
N ALA A 369 23.82 -24.20 -7.29
CA ALA A 369 25.10 -24.78 -6.86
C ALA A 369 25.01 -25.54 -5.53
N VAL A 370 23.95 -25.36 -4.74
CA VAL A 370 23.76 -26.07 -3.46
C VAL A 370 23.29 -27.52 -3.72
N PRO A 371 23.94 -28.54 -3.13
CA PRO A 371 23.54 -29.94 -3.30
C PRO A 371 22.15 -30.26 -2.76
N GLU A 372 21.80 -29.76 -1.57
CA GLU A 372 20.57 -30.09 -0.83
C GLU A 372 19.33 -29.32 -1.31
N LYS A 373 19.45 -28.49 -2.36
CA LYS A 373 18.40 -27.55 -2.80
C LYS A 373 17.03 -28.19 -3.05
N PHE A 374 16.97 -29.38 -3.66
CA PHE A 374 15.69 -30.02 -3.99
C PHE A 374 14.99 -30.57 -2.75
N ASP A 375 15.76 -31.13 -1.82
CA ASP A 375 15.22 -31.61 -0.54
C ASP A 375 14.70 -30.43 0.28
N PHE A 376 15.46 -29.33 0.33
CA PHE A 376 15.04 -28.08 0.98
C PHE A 376 13.76 -27.51 0.36
N LEU A 377 13.74 -27.28 -0.96
CA LEU A 377 12.58 -26.71 -1.65
C LEU A 377 11.34 -27.62 -1.52
N ASN A 378 11.50 -28.94 -1.50
CA ASN A 378 10.38 -29.85 -1.25
C ASN A 378 9.80 -29.68 0.16
N GLN A 379 10.65 -29.49 1.19
CA GLN A 379 10.17 -29.19 2.55
C GLN A 379 9.51 -27.81 2.64
N VAL A 380 10.04 -26.80 1.96
CA VAL A 380 9.39 -25.48 1.86
C VAL A 380 8.01 -25.60 1.20
N ALA A 381 7.88 -26.44 0.16
CA ALA A 381 6.59 -26.66 -0.50
C ALA A 381 5.61 -27.42 0.39
N LEU A 382 6.08 -28.27 1.31
CA LEU A 382 5.24 -28.93 2.31
C LEU A 382 4.81 -27.94 3.39
N LEU A 383 5.72 -27.07 3.84
CA LEU A 383 5.44 -25.98 4.76
C LEU A 383 4.40 -25.01 4.18
N THR A 384 4.51 -24.65 2.90
CA THR A 384 3.54 -23.78 2.20
C THR A 384 2.12 -24.36 2.26
N VAL A 385 1.99 -25.67 2.00
CA VAL A 385 0.73 -26.41 2.11
C VAL A 385 0.27 -26.53 3.56
N HIS A 386 1.20 -26.61 4.51
CA HIS A 386 0.91 -26.64 5.94
C HIS A 386 0.31 -25.31 6.43
N CYS A 387 0.87 -24.15 6.04
CA CYS A 387 0.30 -22.83 6.35
C CYS A 387 -1.18 -22.76 5.92
N LEU A 388 -1.48 -23.18 4.69
CA LEU A 388 -2.85 -23.22 4.16
C LEU A 388 -3.76 -24.22 4.90
N ASN A 389 -3.23 -25.37 5.32
CA ASN A 389 -4.01 -26.32 6.11
C ASN A 389 -4.44 -25.73 7.46
N GLU A 390 -3.52 -25.09 8.17
CA GLU A 390 -3.79 -24.56 9.51
C GLU A 390 -4.65 -23.30 9.46
N SER A 391 -4.51 -22.44 8.44
CA SER A 391 -5.33 -21.23 8.29
C SER A 391 -6.83 -21.53 8.15
N SER A 392 -7.20 -22.65 7.52
CA SER A 392 -8.61 -23.11 7.44
C SER A 392 -9.16 -23.74 8.73
N LYS A 393 -8.29 -24.16 9.65
CA LYS A 393 -8.68 -24.87 10.89
C LYS A 393 -8.80 -23.93 12.09
N VAL A 394 -8.01 -22.86 12.10
CA VAL A 394 -7.92 -21.90 13.21
C VAL A 394 -8.34 -20.52 12.69
N PRO A 395 -9.64 -20.18 12.70
CA PRO A 395 -10.13 -18.89 12.17
C PRO A 395 -9.48 -17.68 12.86
N GLU A 396 -9.25 -17.76 14.17
CA GLU A 396 -8.68 -16.65 14.97
C GLU A 396 -7.26 -16.26 14.55
N GLU A 397 -6.47 -17.19 14.02
CA GLU A 397 -5.08 -16.96 13.57
C GLU A 397 -4.94 -17.02 12.04
N SER A 398 -6.07 -17.12 11.32
CA SER A 398 -6.10 -17.34 9.88
C SER A 398 -5.34 -16.24 9.13
N GLU A 399 -5.56 -14.98 9.48
CA GLU A 399 -4.90 -13.82 8.88
C GLU A 399 -3.37 -13.89 9.01
N SER A 400 -2.87 -14.21 10.21
CA SER A 400 -1.43 -14.32 10.48
C SER A 400 -0.78 -15.48 9.71
N LEU A 401 -1.45 -16.63 9.65
CA LEU A 401 -0.97 -17.80 8.90
C LEU A 401 -1.05 -17.61 7.38
N MET A 402 -2.05 -16.85 6.90
CA MET A 402 -2.15 -16.44 5.51
C MET A 402 -1.01 -15.47 5.15
N GLY A 403 -0.64 -14.54 6.04
CA GLY A 403 0.55 -13.71 5.87
C GLY A 403 1.84 -14.55 5.72
N ALA A 404 2.03 -15.58 6.55
CA ALA A 404 3.16 -16.52 6.39
C ALA A 404 3.14 -17.28 5.05
N PHE A 405 1.95 -17.63 4.57
CA PHE A 405 1.78 -18.23 3.25
C PHE A 405 2.14 -17.25 2.12
N ASP A 406 1.74 -15.99 2.23
CA ASP A 406 1.99 -14.96 1.22
C ASP A 406 3.49 -14.69 1.03
N GLU A 407 4.25 -14.66 2.13
CA GLU A 407 5.71 -14.58 2.12
C GLU A 407 6.37 -15.69 1.29
N LEU A 408 5.88 -16.93 1.45
CA LEU A 408 6.34 -18.08 0.67
C LEU A 408 5.85 -18.01 -0.78
N LEU A 409 4.62 -17.57 -1.01
CA LEU A 409 4.01 -17.48 -2.33
C LEU A 409 4.78 -16.50 -3.23
N VAL A 410 5.09 -15.31 -2.72
CA VAL A 410 5.96 -14.33 -3.41
C VAL A 410 7.31 -14.94 -3.75
N THR A 411 7.89 -15.69 -2.80
CA THR A 411 9.18 -16.37 -3.00
C THR A 411 9.11 -17.41 -4.13
N TRP A 412 8.03 -18.20 -4.21
CA TRP A 412 7.84 -19.18 -5.29
C TRP A 412 7.75 -18.52 -6.67
N VAL A 413 6.94 -17.45 -6.80
CA VAL A 413 6.79 -16.73 -8.07
C VAL A 413 8.12 -16.15 -8.53
N LYS A 414 8.87 -15.54 -7.61
CA LYS A 414 10.21 -15.03 -7.90
C LYS A 414 11.14 -16.13 -8.44
N LEU A 415 11.24 -17.27 -7.76
CA LEU A 415 12.12 -18.36 -8.19
C LEU A 415 11.76 -18.90 -9.57
N VAL A 416 10.47 -18.93 -9.90
CA VAL A 416 9.98 -19.32 -11.22
C VAL A 416 10.40 -18.30 -12.27
N GLN A 417 10.20 -17.00 -12.01
CA GLN A 417 10.61 -15.92 -12.91
C GLN A 417 12.13 -15.89 -13.13
N ASP A 418 12.91 -16.01 -12.05
CA ASP A 418 14.38 -16.06 -12.11
C ASP A 418 14.87 -17.28 -12.92
N SER A 419 14.20 -18.42 -12.79
CA SER A 419 14.52 -19.63 -13.58
C SER A 419 14.18 -19.45 -15.06
N GLN A 420 13.02 -18.86 -15.38
CA GLN A 420 12.63 -18.54 -16.76
C GLN A 420 13.60 -17.54 -17.41
N ALA A 421 13.98 -16.49 -16.67
CA ALA A 421 14.96 -15.51 -17.12
C ALA A 421 16.32 -16.17 -17.40
N ALA A 422 16.80 -17.04 -16.50
CA ALA A 422 18.05 -17.78 -16.68
C ALA A 422 18.01 -18.76 -17.87
N ILE A 423 16.86 -19.35 -18.20
CA ILE A 423 16.69 -20.20 -19.39
C ILE A 423 16.75 -19.36 -20.68
N SER A 424 16.19 -18.16 -20.66
CA SER A 424 16.22 -17.23 -21.80
C SER A 424 17.63 -16.65 -22.04
N ASP A 425 18.47 -16.60 -21.01
CA ASP A 425 19.85 -16.13 -21.11
C ASP A 425 20.79 -17.21 -21.69
N HIS A 426 21.06 -17.12 -23.00
CA HIS A 426 21.92 -18.06 -23.73
C HIS A 426 23.42 -17.95 -23.38
N ASN A 427 23.83 -17.07 -22.46
CA ASN A 427 25.23 -16.85 -22.13
C ASN A 427 25.87 -17.98 -21.31
N SER A 428 25.08 -18.78 -20.57
CA SER A 428 25.60 -19.83 -19.67
C SER A 428 24.88 -21.18 -19.84
N PRO A 429 25.37 -22.10 -20.69
CA PRO A 429 24.66 -23.35 -21.00
C PRO A 429 24.49 -24.30 -19.81
N ALA A 430 25.42 -24.27 -18.84
CA ALA A 430 25.29 -25.07 -17.62
C ALA A 430 24.14 -24.56 -16.73
N LEU A 431 24.02 -23.24 -16.56
CA LEU A 431 22.95 -22.61 -15.80
C LEU A 431 21.58 -22.86 -16.44
N VAL A 432 21.50 -22.86 -17.78
CA VAL A 432 20.25 -23.18 -18.50
C VAL A 432 19.77 -24.60 -18.15
N VAL A 433 20.67 -25.59 -18.08
CA VAL A 433 20.32 -26.97 -17.70
C VAL A 433 19.82 -27.02 -16.25
N ASP A 434 20.53 -26.40 -15.32
CA ASP A 434 20.15 -26.39 -13.90
C ASP A 434 18.83 -25.65 -13.66
N ALA A 435 18.63 -24.49 -14.29
CA ALA A 435 17.39 -23.72 -14.23
C ALA A 435 16.21 -24.48 -14.87
N THR A 436 16.45 -25.22 -15.96
CA THR A 436 15.43 -26.10 -16.57
C THR A 436 15.01 -27.21 -15.61
N ASN A 437 15.97 -27.83 -14.91
CA ASN A 437 15.67 -28.86 -13.90
C ASN A 437 14.88 -28.28 -12.72
N LEU A 438 15.19 -27.06 -12.27
CA LEU A 438 14.39 -26.37 -11.24
C LEU A 438 12.99 -26.04 -11.73
N LEU A 439 12.83 -25.55 -12.95
CA LEU A 439 11.51 -25.26 -13.50
C LEU A 439 10.66 -26.53 -13.62
N GLN A 440 11.25 -27.66 -14.00
CA GLN A 440 10.57 -28.97 -13.99
C GLN A 440 10.18 -29.40 -12.57
N PHE A 441 11.02 -29.12 -11.57
CA PHE A 441 10.66 -29.34 -10.17
C PHE A 441 9.50 -28.44 -9.73
N PHE A 442 9.53 -27.14 -10.05
CA PHE A 442 8.44 -26.21 -9.74
C PHE A 442 7.12 -26.65 -10.38
N HIS A 443 7.15 -27.11 -11.63
CA HIS A 443 5.99 -27.72 -12.27
C HIS A 443 5.40 -28.86 -11.41
N SER A 444 6.24 -29.76 -10.87
CA SER A 444 5.81 -30.91 -10.07
C SER A 444 5.17 -30.56 -8.71
N ILE A 445 5.50 -29.41 -8.13
CA ILE A 445 4.96 -28.95 -6.83
C ILE A 445 3.85 -27.90 -6.96
N SER A 446 3.82 -27.16 -8.08
CA SER A 446 2.92 -26.02 -8.29
C SER A 446 1.45 -26.41 -8.12
N TYR A 447 1.00 -27.48 -8.78
CA TYR A 447 -0.38 -27.96 -8.68
C TYR A 447 -0.76 -28.31 -7.24
N ARG A 448 0.14 -28.88 -6.44
CA ARG A 448 -0.15 -29.23 -5.03
C ARG A 448 -0.45 -27.99 -4.20
N ILE A 449 0.30 -26.90 -4.41
CA ILE A 449 0.10 -25.62 -3.72
C ILE A 449 -1.22 -25.00 -4.19
N VAL A 450 -1.45 -24.93 -5.51
CA VAL A 450 -2.65 -24.32 -6.10
C VAL A 450 -3.92 -25.08 -5.72
N GLU A 451 -3.92 -26.41 -5.78
CA GLU A 451 -5.05 -27.24 -5.36
C GLU A 451 -5.38 -27.00 -3.89
N LYS A 452 -4.36 -26.95 -3.03
CA LYS A 452 -4.57 -26.71 -1.61
C LYS A 452 -5.08 -25.29 -1.34
N TYR A 453 -4.57 -24.29 -2.07
CA TYR A 453 -5.04 -22.91 -1.98
C TYR A 453 -6.52 -22.81 -2.33
N ILE A 454 -6.95 -23.41 -3.45
CA ILE A 454 -8.36 -23.46 -3.86
C ILE A 454 -9.21 -24.07 -2.74
N ASP A 455 -8.81 -25.22 -2.21
CA ASP A 455 -9.59 -25.90 -1.16
C ASP A 455 -9.67 -25.08 0.13
N THR A 456 -8.56 -24.46 0.52
CA THR A 456 -8.50 -23.58 1.72
C THR A 456 -9.39 -22.36 1.55
N ARG A 457 -9.33 -21.71 0.40
CA ARG A 457 -10.16 -20.53 0.10
C ARG A 457 -11.65 -20.86 0.13
N LEU A 458 -12.03 -22.01 -0.43
CA LEU A 458 -13.42 -22.46 -0.41
C LEU A 458 -13.91 -22.80 1.00
N GLU A 459 -13.06 -23.36 1.87
CA GLU A 459 -13.44 -23.56 3.28
C GLU A 459 -13.56 -22.24 4.05
N LEU A 460 -12.63 -21.28 3.86
CA LEU A 460 -12.72 -19.96 4.46
C LEU A 460 -13.98 -19.20 4.00
N ALA A 461 -14.32 -19.28 2.72
CA ALA A 461 -15.54 -18.65 2.19
C ALA A 461 -16.82 -19.18 2.86
N LYS A 462 -16.88 -20.47 3.23
CA LYS A 462 -18.02 -20.99 4.00
C LYS A 462 -18.09 -20.41 5.41
N PHE A 463 -16.94 -20.16 6.04
CA PHE A 463 -16.88 -19.55 7.35
C PHE A 463 -17.37 -18.10 7.28
N ASN A 464 -16.89 -17.33 6.30
CA ASN A 464 -17.31 -15.94 6.09
C ASN A 464 -18.81 -15.83 5.77
N ALA A 465 -19.39 -16.79 5.03
CA ALA A 465 -20.84 -16.85 4.82
C ALA A 465 -21.69 -16.96 6.10
N LEU A 466 -21.09 -17.37 7.22
CA LEU A 466 -21.77 -17.53 8.50
C LEU A 466 -21.53 -16.37 9.48
N VAL A 467 -20.53 -15.53 9.21
CA VAL A 467 -20.15 -14.42 10.08
C VAL A 467 -20.55 -13.13 9.38
N ASP A 468 -21.41 -12.35 10.04
CA ASP A 468 -21.87 -11.04 9.56
C ASP A 468 -20.77 -10.01 9.90
N GLU A 469 -19.66 -10.02 9.15
CA GLU A 469 -18.59 -9.03 9.28
C GLU A 469 -18.96 -7.77 8.47
N GLU A 470 -18.74 -6.59 9.07
CA GLU A 470 -18.89 -5.32 8.36
C GLU A 470 -17.85 -5.27 7.23
N SER A 471 -18.32 -5.29 5.98
CA SER A 471 -17.46 -5.13 4.80
C SER A 471 -16.71 -3.80 4.87
N ASP A 472 -15.41 -3.85 4.61
CA ASP A 472 -14.51 -2.70 4.47
C ASP A 472 -14.80 -1.85 3.22
N GLY A 473 -15.77 -2.27 2.39
CA GLY A 473 -16.17 -1.60 1.16
C GLY A 473 -15.37 -2.01 -0.08
N PHE A 474 -14.34 -2.85 0.07
CA PHE A 474 -13.52 -3.32 -1.04
C PHE A 474 -14.00 -4.67 -1.57
N GLN A 475 -13.75 -4.92 -2.85
CA GLN A 475 -14.09 -6.21 -3.47
C GLN A 475 -13.00 -7.24 -3.19
N ASP A 476 -13.35 -8.53 -3.08
CA ASP A 476 -12.39 -9.61 -2.77
C ASP A 476 -11.20 -9.68 -3.76
N TRP A 477 -11.41 -9.36 -5.04
CA TRP A 477 -10.32 -9.33 -6.03
C TRP A 477 -9.40 -8.10 -5.89
N GLU A 478 -9.81 -7.07 -5.16
CA GLU A 478 -8.97 -5.92 -4.79
C GLU A 478 -8.16 -6.27 -3.54
N THR A 479 -8.84 -6.75 -2.48
CA THR A 479 -8.21 -7.15 -1.21
C THR A 479 -7.17 -8.27 -1.38
N TYR A 480 -7.47 -9.28 -2.22
CA TYR A 480 -6.60 -10.44 -2.43
C TYR A 480 -5.89 -10.41 -3.80
N GLY A 481 -5.82 -9.26 -4.46
CA GLY A 481 -5.31 -9.12 -5.82
C GLY A 481 -3.90 -9.70 -6.03
N ASP A 482 -2.94 -9.32 -5.19
CA ASP A 482 -1.54 -9.77 -5.30
C ASP A 482 -1.40 -11.28 -5.10
N GLN A 483 -2.12 -11.82 -4.12
CA GLN A 483 -2.14 -13.24 -3.85
C GLN A 483 -2.73 -14.04 -5.02
N LEU A 484 -3.82 -13.54 -5.62
CA LEU A 484 -4.46 -14.17 -6.79
C LEU A 484 -3.57 -14.11 -8.03
N ILE A 485 -2.83 -13.01 -8.24
CA ILE A 485 -1.81 -12.90 -9.31
C ILE A 485 -0.73 -13.96 -9.12
N ALA A 486 -0.21 -14.09 -7.89
CA ALA A 486 0.85 -15.03 -7.60
C ALA A 486 0.40 -16.50 -7.73
N ILE A 487 -0.82 -16.82 -7.27
CA ILE A 487 -1.41 -18.15 -7.46
C ILE A 487 -1.68 -18.45 -8.93
N ALA A 488 -2.13 -17.46 -9.72
CA ALA A 488 -2.31 -17.63 -11.15
C ALA A 488 -0.98 -17.93 -11.87
N ALA A 489 0.11 -17.29 -11.47
CA ALA A 489 1.43 -17.60 -12.01
C ALA A 489 1.83 -19.07 -11.75
N LEU A 490 1.60 -19.60 -10.54
CA LEU A 490 1.85 -21.01 -10.21
C LEU A 490 0.88 -21.96 -10.94
N ALA A 491 -0.40 -21.62 -11.01
CA ALA A 491 -1.42 -22.39 -11.73
C ALA A 491 -1.06 -22.61 -13.21
N ARG A 492 -0.47 -21.59 -13.84
CA ARG A 492 -0.06 -21.62 -15.24
C ARG A 492 1.20 -22.46 -15.52
N LEU A 493 1.92 -22.91 -14.49
CA LEU A 493 3.03 -23.86 -14.65
C LEU A 493 2.54 -25.27 -14.92
N ASP A 494 1.43 -25.69 -14.30
CA ASP A 494 0.75 -26.95 -14.59
C ASP A 494 -0.73 -26.68 -14.95
N PRO A 495 -0.97 -26.09 -16.14
CA PRO A 495 -2.31 -25.65 -16.52
C PRO A 495 -3.25 -26.83 -16.73
N HIS A 496 -2.77 -28.00 -17.16
CA HIS A 496 -3.63 -29.15 -17.43
C HIS A 496 -4.37 -29.63 -16.17
N ASN A 497 -3.64 -29.89 -15.09
CA ASN A 497 -4.23 -30.38 -13.84
C ASN A 497 -5.02 -29.29 -13.12
N THR A 498 -4.51 -28.06 -13.13
CA THR A 498 -5.20 -26.91 -12.53
C THR A 498 -6.56 -26.65 -13.19
N LEU A 499 -6.60 -26.60 -14.53
CA LEU A 499 -7.85 -26.41 -15.25
C LEU A 499 -8.81 -27.59 -15.07
N HIS A 500 -8.32 -28.83 -14.99
CA HIS A 500 -9.16 -29.98 -14.70
C HIS A 500 -9.83 -29.86 -13.31
N ARG A 501 -9.09 -29.43 -12.29
CA ARG A 501 -9.63 -29.20 -10.94
C ARG A 501 -10.67 -28.08 -10.93
N LEU A 502 -10.35 -26.93 -11.53
CA LEU A 502 -11.27 -25.79 -11.63
C LEU A 502 -12.55 -26.16 -12.40
N GLN A 503 -12.42 -26.86 -13.54
CA GLN A 503 -13.56 -27.33 -14.32
C GLN A 503 -14.46 -28.26 -13.51
N GLY A 504 -13.88 -29.21 -12.77
CA GLY A 504 -14.65 -30.14 -11.94
C GLY A 504 -15.42 -29.44 -10.82
N LEU A 505 -14.77 -28.50 -10.12
CA LEU A 505 -15.41 -27.70 -9.07
C LEU A 505 -16.50 -26.77 -9.61
N LEU A 506 -16.21 -26.02 -10.68
CA LEU A 506 -17.19 -25.14 -11.34
C LEU A 506 -18.39 -25.94 -11.83
N HIS A 507 -18.17 -27.07 -12.51
CA HIS A 507 -19.26 -27.89 -13.03
C HIS A 507 -20.18 -28.40 -11.91
N ASP A 508 -19.62 -28.93 -10.82
CA ASP A 508 -20.41 -29.40 -9.67
C ASP A 508 -21.22 -28.26 -9.03
N ARG A 509 -20.62 -27.08 -8.83
CA ARG A 509 -21.32 -25.93 -8.23
C ARG A 509 -22.40 -25.35 -9.13
N ILE A 510 -22.12 -25.24 -10.44
CA ILE A 510 -23.08 -24.76 -11.44
C ILE A 510 -24.28 -25.71 -11.53
N GLU A 511 -24.05 -27.03 -11.61
CA GLU A 511 -25.12 -28.02 -11.69
C GLU A 511 -26.03 -27.98 -10.44
N ARG A 512 -25.43 -27.88 -9.25
CA ARG A 512 -26.19 -27.75 -7.99
C ARG A 512 -27.00 -26.45 -7.94
N LEU A 513 -26.43 -25.33 -8.38
CA LEU A 513 -27.15 -24.06 -8.45
C LEU A 513 -28.31 -24.13 -9.46
N GLN A 514 -28.07 -24.65 -10.66
CA GLN A 514 -29.12 -24.82 -11.68
C GLN A 514 -30.26 -25.73 -11.19
N SER A 515 -29.92 -26.82 -10.49
CA SER A 515 -30.90 -27.70 -9.85
C SER A 515 -31.74 -26.94 -8.82
N PHE A 516 -31.11 -26.11 -7.98
CA PHE A 516 -31.80 -25.27 -7.01
C PHE A 516 -32.71 -24.21 -7.67
N LEU A 517 -32.23 -23.52 -8.71
CA LEU A 517 -33.03 -22.52 -9.44
C LEU A 517 -34.22 -23.15 -10.21
N SER A 518 -34.14 -24.44 -10.54
CA SER A 518 -35.24 -25.16 -11.19
C SER A 518 -36.41 -25.45 -10.24
N THR A 519 -36.19 -25.37 -8.93
CA THR A 519 -37.21 -25.58 -7.90
C THR A 519 -37.74 -24.25 -7.33
N THR A 520 -39.05 -24.15 -7.13
CA THR A 520 -39.66 -22.95 -6.52
C THR A 520 -39.46 -22.96 -5.01
N HIS A 521 -38.90 -21.88 -4.46
CA HIS A 521 -38.62 -21.70 -3.04
C HIS A 521 -39.35 -20.46 -2.48
N ASP A 522 -39.74 -20.50 -1.20
CA ASP A 522 -40.48 -19.44 -0.51
C ASP A 522 -39.60 -18.23 -0.10
N GLY A 523 -38.48 -18.00 -0.80
CA GLY A 523 -37.55 -16.89 -0.57
C GLY A 523 -36.56 -17.05 0.59
N ASN A 524 -36.62 -18.16 1.35
CA ASN A 524 -35.63 -18.45 2.39
C ASN A 524 -34.51 -19.34 1.83
N HIS A 525 -33.28 -18.83 1.80
CA HIS A 525 -32.13 -19.56 1.27
C HIS A 525 -31.59 -20.55 2.30
N PRO A 526 -31.52 -21.86 1.97
CA PRO A 526 -30.79 -22.81 2.79
C PRO A 526 -29.30 -22.46 2.85
N ASP A 527 -28.65 -22.70 3.99
CA ASP A 527 -27.21 -22.43 4.20
C ASP A 527 -26.32 -23.04 3.10
N TYR A 528 -26.68 -24.23 2.58
CA TYR A 528 -25.91 -24.88 1.53
C TYR A 528 -25.88 -24.07 0.21
N VAL A 529 -26.90 -23.26 -0.07
CA VAL A 529 -26.97 -22.42 -1.27
C VAL A 529 -26.09 -21.20 -1.10
N VAL A 530 -26.06 -20.61 0.10
CA VAL A 530 -25.13 -19.51 0.43
C VAL A 530 -23.69 -19.96 0.21
N TYR A 531 -23.33 -21.16 0.68
CA TYR A 531 -22.02 -21.74 0.39
C TYR A 531 -21.76 -21.98 -1.11
N ILE A 532 -22.80 -22.28 -1.89
CA ILE A 532 -22.64 -22.41 -3.35
C ILE A 532 -22.36 -21.05 -3.97
N TYR A 533 -23.03 -19.98 -3.53
CA TYR A 533 -22.74 -18.62 -4.02
C TYR A 533 -21.31 -18.21 -3.70
N GLU A 534 -20.87 -18.37 -2.44
CA GLU A 534 -19.50 -18.08 -2.03
C GLU A 534 -18.47 -18.89 -2.81
N HIS A 535 -18.69 -20.19 -2.96
CA HIS A 535 -17.80 -21.00 -3.77
C HIS A 535 -17.76 -20.55 -5.23
N LEU A 536 -18.91 -20.21 -5.83
CA LEU A 536 -18.96 -19.75 -7.22
C LEU A 536 -18.23 -18.42 -7.37
N HIS A 537 -18.45 -17.46 -6.47
CA HIS A 537 -17.72 -16.20 -6.42
C HIS A 537 -16.19 -16.46 -6.46
N TRP A 538 -15.66 -17.21 -5.49
CA TRP A 538 -14.22 -17.49 -5.42
C TRP A 538 -13.69 -18.29 -6.60
N LEU A 539 -14.43 -19.28 -7.09
CA LEU A 539 -14.04 -20.05 -8.28
C LEU A 539 -14.00 -19.19 -9.53
N ILE A 540 -14.94 -18.25 -9.70
CA ILE A 540 -14.96 -17.32 -10.83
C ILE A 540 -13.77 -16.36 -10.72
N VAL A 541 -13.51 -15.81 -9.54
CA VAL A 541 -12.37 -14.91 -9.29
C VAL A 541 -11.04 -15.59 -9.58
N ILE A 542 -10.78 -16.76 -8.98
CA ILE A 542 -9.57 -17.56 -9.23
C ILE A 542 -9.44 -17.89 -10.72
N THR A 543 -10.55 -18.28 -11.37
CA THR A 543 -10.54 -18.55 -12.81
C THR A 543 -10.18 -17.29 -13.62
N GLY A 544 -10.72 -16.12 -13.26
CA GLY A 544 -10.39 -14.85 -13.94
C GLY A 544 -8.90 -14.52 -13.92
N TYR A 545 -8.24 -14.70 -12.77
CA TYR A 545 -6.79 -14.51 -12.66
C TYR A 545 -5.99 -15.60 -13.39
N VAL A 546 -6.39 -16.88 -13.31
CA VAL A 546 -5.68 -17.95 -14.01
C VAL A 546 -5.69 -17.72 -15.52
N PHE A 547 -6.81 -17.26 -16.08
CA PHE A 547 -6.99 -17.11 -17.52
C PHE A 547 -6.49 -15.76 -18.09
N ALA A 548 -6.49 -14.68 -17.31
CA ALA A 548 -6.10 -13.37 -17.83
C ALA A 548 -5.34 -12.53 -16.81
N ASP A 549 -4.31 -11.82 -17.27
CA ASP A 549 -3.57 -10.82 -16.49
C ASP A 549 -4.29 -9.47 -16.47
N ASN A 550 -3.98 -8.64 -15.48
CA ASN A 550 -4.38 -7.23 -15.48
C ASN A 550 -3.59 -6.49 -16.56
N ASN A 551 -4.26 -5.71 -17.39
CA ASN A 551 -3.63 -4.96 -18.49
C ASN A 551 -4.01 -3.48 -18.41
N VAL A 552 -3.51 -2.78 -17.39
CA VAL A 552 -3.65 -1.33 -17.33
C VAL A 552 -2.70 -0.71 -18.36
N GLY A 553 -3.25 -0.07 -19.40
CA GLY A 553 -2.47 0.63 -20.44
C GLY A 553 -1.90 -0.25 -21.57
N GLU A 554 -1.97 -1.57 -21.47
CA GLU A 554 -1.43 -2.50 -22.48
C GLU A 554 -2.52 -3.39 -23.12
N THR A 555 -2.20 -4.00 -24.27
CA THR A 555 -3.11 -4.97 -24.90
C THR A 555 -3.03 -6.31 -24.16
N ALA A 556 -4.14 -6.76 -23.56
CA ALA A 556 -4.22 -8.09 -22.96
C ALA A 556 -3.96 -9.20 -23.99
N LEU A 557 -3.09 -10.13 -23.64
CA LEU A 557 -2.76 -11.31 -24.45
C LEU A 557 -3.13 -12.59 -23.71
N VAL A 558 -3.46 -13.63 -24.46
CA VAL A 558 -3.68 -14.98 -23.90
C VAL A 558 -2.35 -15.46 -23.28
N PRO A 559 -2.33 -15.88 -22.00
CA PRO A 559 -1.13 -16.42 -21.39
C PRO A 559 -0.53 -17.57 -22.22
N GLU A 560 0.79 -17.54 -22.43
CA GLU A 560 1.47 -18.43 -23.38
C GLU A 560 1.22 -19.91 -23.07
N THR A 561 1.32 -20.31 -21.80
CA THR A 561 1.12 -21.71 -21.39
C THR A 561 -0.31 -22.21 -21.63
N LEU A 562 -1.31 -21.34 -21.52
CA LEU A 562 -2.71 -21.65 -21.83
C LEU A 562 -2.94 -21.76 -23.34
N ASN A 563 -2.33 -20.86 -24.12
CA ASN A 563 -2.37 -20.92 -25.58
C ASN A 563 -1.72 -22.21 -26.10
N GLU A 564 -0.57 -22.62 -25.55
CA GLU A 564 0.09 -23.89 -25.87
C GLU A 564 -0.76 -25.11 -25.49
N LEU A 565 -1.35 -25.12 -24.28
CA LEU A 565 -2.23 -26.21 -23.87
C LEU A 565 -3.40 -26.39 -24.85
N SER A 566 -4.07 -25.29 -25.22
CA SER A 566 -5.19 -25.32 -26.17
C SER A 566 -4.77 -25.84 -27.56
N LYS A 567 -3.56 -25.53 -28.05
CA LYS A 567 -3.05 -26.08 -29.33
C LYS A 567 -2.91 -27.60 -29.33
N THR A 568 -2.58 -28.18 -28.17
CA THR A 568 -2.37 -29.63 -28.05
C THR A 568 -3.67 -30.43 -27.93
N GLN A 569 -4.79 -29.77 -27.65
CA GLN A 569 -6.08 -30.38 -27.39
C GLN A 569 -6.99 -30.34 -28.64
N ALA A 570 -7.86 -31.33 -28.78
CA ALA A 570 -8.94 -31.26 -29.77
C ALA A 570 -10.04 -30.31 -29.26
N LEU A 571 -10.66 -29.52 -30.14
CA LEU A 571 -11.69 -28.52 -29.77
C LEU A 571 -12.77 -29.03 -28.80
N ALA A 572 -13.28 -30.25 -28.99
CA ALA A 572 -14.33 -30.82 -28.14
C ALA A 572 -13.86 -31.18 -26.72
N GLN A 573 -12.55 -31.30 -26.52
CA GLN A 573 -11.90 -31.62 -25.25
C GLN A 573 -11.07 -30.45 -24.72
N ASP A 574 -11.11 -29.30 -25.42
CA ASP A 574 -10.35 -28.12 -25.04
C ASP A 574 -10.88 -27.58 -23.70
N GLN A 575 -10.03 -27.65 -22.67
CA GLN A 575 -10.42 -27.32 -21.30
C GLN A 575 -10.77 -25.84 -21.15
N LEU A 576 -10.07 -24.96 -21.87
CA LEU A 576 -10.32 -23.52 -21.83
C LEU A 576 -11.70 -23.23 -22.40
N VAL A 577 -12.01 -23.80 -23.58
CA VAL A 577 -13.31 -23.64 -24.24
C VAL A 577 -14.44 -24.20 -23.37
N ASN A 578 -14.23 -25.35 -22.72
CA ASN A 578 -15.22 -25.96 -21.85
C ASN A 578 -15.51 -25.11 -20.59
N ILE A 579 -14.48 -24.57 -19.94
CA ILE A 579 -14.67 -23.69 -18.76
C ILE A 579 -15.43 -22.42 -19.16
N PHE A 580 -15.05 -21.77 -20.27
CA PHE A 580 -15.76 -20.58 -20.75
C PHE A 580 -17.21 -20.90 -21.11
N THR A 581 -17.47 -22.05 -21.74
CA THR A 581 -18.83 -22.50 -22.05
C THR A 581 -19.66 -22.72 -20.78
N ASN A 582 -19.08 -23.31 -19.74
CA ASN A 582 -19.74 -23.49 -18.45
C ASN A 582 -20.09 -22.14 -17.79
N LEU A 583 -19.17 -21.17 -17.82
CA LEU A 583 -19.42 -19.83 -17.28
C LEU A 583 -20.47 -19.06 -18.08
N MET A 584 -20.47 -19.18 -19.41
CA MET A 584 -21.54 -18.62 -20.26
C MET A 584 -22.89 -19.28 -19.99
N SER A 585 -22.93 -20.58 -19.73
CA SER A 585 -24.14 -21.29 -19.31
C SER A 585 -24.63 -20.86 -17.93
N LEU A 586 -23.70 -20.59 -16.99
CA LEU A 586 -24.04 -20.03 -15.69
C LEU A 586 -24.65 -18.63 -15.86
N LEU A 587 -24.03 -17.74 -16.66
CA LEU A 587 -24.58 -16.43 -16.99
C LEU A 587 -26.01 -16.55 -17.55
N ASP A 588 -26.24 -17.48 -18.48
CA ASP A 588 -27.57 -17.73 -19.03
C ASP A 588 -28.58 -18.13 -17.96
N SER A 589 -28.16 -18.97 -17.02
CA SER A 589 -29.00 -19.51 -15.94
C SER A 589 -29.37 -18.46 -14.88
N VAL A 590 -28.49 -17.49 -14.62
CA VAL A 590 -28.73 -16.43 -13.63
C VAL A 590 -29.28 -15.14 -14.24
N SER A 591 -29.27 -15.01 -15.57
CA SER A 591 -29.85 -13.85 -16.28
C SER A 591 -31.34 -14.09 -16.57
N LEU A 592 -32.17 -13.89 -15.56
CA LEU A 592 -33.60 -14.20 -15.58
C LEU A 592 -34.46 -12.94 -15.72
N ASP A 593 -35.74 -13.13 -16.08
CA ASP A 593 -36.72 -12.03 -16.03
C ASP A 593 -36.90 -11.58 -14.58
N SER A 594 -36.80 -10.27 -14.32
CA SER A 594 -36.93 -9.67 -12.98
C SER A 594 -38.24 -10.01 -12.26
N HIS A 595 -39.30 -10.35 -13.00
CA HIS A 595 -40.60 -10.74 -12.45
C HIS A 595 -40.73 -12.24 -12.19
N SER A 596 -39.71 -13.03 -12.52
CA SER A 596 -39.70 -14.47 -12.24
C SER A 596 -39.46 -14.72 -10.75
N ALA A 597 -40.13 -15.73 -10.19
CA ALA A 597 -39.93 -16.16 -8.80
C ALA A 597 -38.48 -16.64 -8.54
N GLN A 598 -37.77 -17.01 -9.61
CA GLN A 598 -36.41 -17.53 -9.59
C GLN A 598 -35.37 -16.41 -9.47
N ALA A 599 -35.66 -15.20 -9.97
CA ALA A 599 -34.76 -14.06 -9.89
C ALA A 599 -34.43 -13.66 -8.44
N ILE A 600 -35.40 -13.81 -7.53
CA ILE A 600 -35.21 -13.57 -6.08
C ILE A 600 -34.15 -14.52 -5.51
N SER A 601 -33.95 -15.68 -6.14
CA SER A 601 -33.00 -16.69 -5.70
C SER A 601 -31.62 -16.57 -6.35
N CYS A 602 -31.32 -15.47 -7.02
CA CYS A 602 -29.99 -15.23 -7.58
C CYS A 602 -29.15 -14.37 -6.63
N SER A 603 -27.84 -14.60 -6.62
CA SER A 603 -26.90 -13.83 -5.80
C SER A 603 -26.32 -12.67 -6.62
N PRO A 604 -26.42 -11.41 -6.13
CA PRO A 604 -25.78 -10.27 -6.79
C PRO A 604 -24.26 -10.42 -6.84
N GLN A 605 -23.64 -10.99 -5.79
CA GLN A 605 -22.19 -11.22 -5.74
C GLN A 605 -21.73 -12.18 -6.86
N VAL A 606 -22.48 -13.24 -7.12
CA VAL A 606 -22.15 -14.16 -8.24
C VAL A 606 -22.31 -13.46 -9.58
N ALA A 607 -23.36 -12.63 -9.77
CA ALA A 607 -23.54 -11.87 -10.99
C ALA A 607 -22.41 -10.85 -11.20
N LEU A 608 -22.04 -10.13 -10.13
CA LEU A 608 -20.93 -9.18 -10.11
C LEU A 608 -19.63 -9.85 -10.58
N SER A 609 -19.24 -10.96 -9.95
CA SER A 609 -18.01 -11.70 -10.31
C SER A 609 -18.06 -12.28 -11.72
N LEU A 610 -19.23 -12.70 -12.21
CA LEU A 610 -19.38 -13.13 -13.60
C LEU A 610 -19.12 -11.99 -14.57
N PHE A 611 -19.68 -10.81 -14.34
CA PHE A 611 -19.45 -9.66 -15.22
C PHE A 611 -18.01 -9.14 -15.13
N TRP A 612 -17.41 -9.16 -13.94
CA TRP A 612 -15.98 -8.91 -13.75
C TRP A 612 -15.11 -9.90 -14.56
N PHE A 613 -15.42 -11.20 -14.49
CA PHE A 613 -14.73 -12.22 -15.27
C PHE A 613 -14.90 -11.97 -16.78
N LEU A 614 -16.12 -11.66 -17.22
CA LEU A 614 -16.43 -11.41 -18.63
C LEU A 614 -15.69 -10.18 -19.16
N GLU A 615 -15.54 -9.13 -18.35
CA GLU A 615 -14.75 -7.96 -18.71
C GLU A 615 -13.30 -8.37 -19.06
N ARG A 616 -12.64 -9.09 -18.14
CA ARG A 616 -11.28 -9.61 -18.36
C ARG A 616 -11.23 -10.55 -19.56
N TRP A 617 -12.22 -11.43 -19.68
CA TRP A 617 -12.31 -12.41 -20.76
C TRP A 617 -12.42 -11.75 -22.14
N VAL A 618 -13.24 -10.70 -22.26
CA VAL A 618 -13.43 -9.97 -23.53
C VAL A 618 -12.16 -9.21 -23.92
N LYS A 619 -11.44 -8.63 -22.95
CA LYS A 619 -10.14 -7.97 -23.22
C LYS A 619 -9.15 -8.94 -23.87
N THR A 620 -9.12 -10.19 -23.41
CA THR A 620 -8.09 -11.17 -23.77
C THR A 620 -8.47 -12.10 -24.93
N TYR A 621 -9.69 -12.66 -24.91
CA TYR A 621 -10.08 -13.80 -25.75
C TYR A 621 -11.02 -13.44 -26.92
N LEU A 622 -11.89 -12.44 -26.76
CA LEU A 622 -12.83 -12.08 -27.81
C LEU A 622 -12.11 -11.29 -28.92
N PHE A 623 -12.13 -11.85 -30.14
CA PHE A 623 -11.43 -11.31 -31.31
C PHE A 623 -9.93 -11.07 -31.03
N ALA A 624 -9.26 -12.03 -30.42
CA ALA A 624 -7.81 -11.99 -30.24
C ALA A 624 -7.09 -11.89 -31.59
N SER A 625 -6.28 -10.84 -31.78
CA SER A 625 -5.57 -10.57 -33.04
C SER A 625 -4.43 -11.57 -33.25
N PRO A 626 -4.44 -12.39 -34.32
CA PRO A 626 -3.38 -13.37 -34.57
C PRO A 626 -1.98 -12.75 -34.75
N GLU A 627 -1.92 -11.47 -35.13
CA GLU A 627 -0.66 -10.72 -35.34
C GLU A 627 0.15 -10.52 -34.06
N ASN A 628 -0.50 -10.57 -32.89
CA ASN A 628 0.16 -10.37 -31.60
C ASN A 628 0.78 -11.66 -31.03
N TYR A 629 0.66 -12.79 -31.75
CA TYR A 629 1.11 -14.10 -31.29
C TYR A 629 2.04 -14.75 -32.31
N ALA A 630 3.06 -15.48 -31.84
CA ALA A 630 3.86 -16.33 -32.72
C ALA A 630 2.99 -17.41 -33.41
N ALA A 631 2.04 -17.97 -32.67
CA ALA A 631 0.94 -18.77 -33.18
C ALA A 631 -0.20 -18.76 -32.16
N LEU A 632 -1.40 -18.36 -32.56
CA LEU A 632 -2.61 -18.43 -31.73
C LEU A 632 -3.29 -19.79 -31.90
N SER A 633 -3.85 -20.35 -30.82
CA SER A 633 -4.55 -21.64 -30.86
C SER A 633 -5.70 -21.63 -31.88
N PRO A 634 -5.78 -22.64 -32.78
CA PRO A 634 -6.86 -22.74 -33.74
C PRO A 634 -8.22 -22.95 -33.06
N ASN A 635 -8.23 -23.59 -31.88
CA ASN A 635 -9.46 -23.80 -31.11
C ASN A 635 -10.03 -22.46 -30.62
N LEU A 636 -9.16 -21.57 -30.12
CA LEU A 636 -9.56 -20.23 -29.67
C LEU A 636 -10.02 -19.35 -30.83
N VAL A 637 -9.35 -19.40 -31.98
CA VAL A 637 -9.79 -18.69 -33.19
C VAL A 637 -11.17 -19.18 -33.66
N GLN A 638 -11.38 -20.49 -33.69
CA GLN A 638 -12.66 -21.08 -34.10
C GLN A 638 -13.80 -20.72 -33.12
N ALA A 639 -13.52 -20.68 -31.81
CA ALA A 639 -14.52 -20.40 -30.79
C ALA A 639 -14.82 -18.89 -30.66
N TYR A 640 -13.80 -18.04 -30.65
CA TYR A 640 -13.89 -16.62 -30.21
C TYR A 640 -13.34 -15.61 -31.22
N GLY A 641 -12.74 -16.08 -32.31
CA GLY A 641 -12.23 -15.24 -33.39
C GLY A 641 -13.32 -14.63 -34.26
N GLU A 642 -12.89 -13.80 -35.21
CA GLU A 642 -13.77 -13.13 -36.16
C GLU A 642 -14.41 -14.11 -37.15
N ALA A 643 -15.61 -13.76 -37.63
CA ALA A 643 -16.29 -14.54 -38.68
C ALA A 643 -15.47 -14.62 -39.98
N SER A 644 -14.66 -13.60 -40.28
CA SER A 644 -13.71 -13.55 -41.40
C SER A 644 -12.70 -14.71 -41.37
N GLN A 645 -12.37 -15.19 -40.17
CA GLN A 645 -11.43 -16.28 -39.91
C GLN A 645 -12.14 -17.61 -39.61
N GLY A 646 -13.47 -17.68 -39.78
CA GLY A 646 -14.28 -18.85 -39.44
C GLY A 646 -14.60 -19.00 -37.95
N GLY A 647 -14.38 -17.95 -37.16
CA GLY A 647 -14.68 -17.91 -35.72
C GLY A 647 -16.15 -17.62 -35.42
N LYS A 648 -16.56 -17.96 -34.19
CA LYS A 648 -17.94 -17.75 -33.67
C LYS A 648 -18.06 -16.54 -32.71
N GLY A 649 -17.05 -15.68 -32.63
CA GLY A 649 -17.02 -14.57 -31.68
C GLY A 649 -18.21 -13.60 -31.82
N SER A 650 -18.70 -13.35 -33.04
CA SER A 650 -19.85 -12.46 -33.28
C SER A 650 -21.14 -12.97 -32.62
N SER A 651 -21.41 -14.28 -32.65
CA SER A 651 -22.58 -14.86 -32.00
C SER A 651 -22.49 -14.79 -30.47
N ILE A 652 -21.27 -14.87 -29.92
CA ILE A 652 -21.04 -14.71 -28.49
C ILE A 652 -21.25 -13.25 -28.08
N LEU A 653 -20.77 -12.29 -28.88
CA LEU A 653 -21.03 -10.87 -28.64
C LEU A 653 -22.54 -10.57 -28.66
N GLU A 654 -23.30 -11.14 -29.62
CA GLU A 654 -24.77 -11.02 -29.65
C GLU A 654 -25.44 -11.60 -28.40
N PHE A 655 -24.96 -12.75 -27.92
CA PHE A 655 -25.41 -13.33 -26.66
C PHE A 655 -25.13 -12.39 -25.48
N LEU A 656 -23.92 -11.86 -25.35
CA LEU A 656 -23.56 -10.92 -24.27
C LEU A 656 -24.42 -9.65 -24.31
N VAL A 657 -24.63 -9.06 -25.50
CA VAL A 657 -25.50 -7.90 -25.69
C VAL A 657 -26.95 -8.18 -25.26
N ALA A 658 -27.47 -9.37 -25.56
CA ALA A 658 -28.78 -9.77 -25.10
C ALA A 658 -28.85 -9.87 -23.57
N LYS A 659 -27.76 -10.35 -22.92
CA LYS A 659 -27.66 -10.44 -21.47
C LYS A 659 -27.54 -9.11 -20.76
N LEU A 660 -26.95 -8.08 -21.38
CA LEU A 660 -26.91 -6.73 -20.82
C LEU A 660 -28.33 -6.24 -20.49
N ARG A 661 -29.26 -6.26 -21.46
CA ARG A 661 -30.64 -5.75 -21.27
C ARG A 661 -31.36 -6.42 -20.11
N ILE A 662 -31.20 -7.74 -19.98
CA ILE A 662 -31.87 -8.52 -18.92
C ILE A 662 -31.30 -8.12 -17.55
N ASN A 663 -29.98 -8.07 -17.43
CA ASN A 663 -29.31 -7.84 -16.15
C ASN A 663 -29.45 -6.39 -15.66
N PHE A 664 -29.54 -5.39 -16.54
CA PHE A 664 -29.81 -4.01 -16.13
C PHE A 664 -31.17 -3.83 -15.44
N ILE A 665 -32.18 -4.63 -15.80
CA ILE A 665 -33.47 -4.61 -15.12
C ILE A 665 -33.45 -5.51 -13.88
N MET A 666 -32.84 -6.69 -13.99
CA MET A 666 -32.77 -7.65 -12.90
C MET A 666 -32.05 -7.10 -11.67
N TRP A 667 -30.90 -6.44 -11.87
CA TRP A 667 -30.04 -5.92 -10.80
C TRP A 667 -30.22 -4.42 -10.58
N ASN A 668 -31.42 -3.89 -10.86
CA ASN A 668 -31.69 -2.46 -10.68
C ASN A 668 -31.45 -1.99 -9.23
N ALA A 669 -31.70 -2.86 -8.24
CA ALA A 669 -31.48 -2.56 -6.83
C ALA A 669 -30.01 -2.66 -6.38
N ASP A 670 -29.12 -3.23 -7.20
CA ASP A 670 -27.74 -3.57 -6.85
C ASP A 670 -26.78 -2.78 -7.77
N PRO A 671 -26.43 -1.53 -7.41
CA PRO A 671 -25.68 -0.63 -8.29
C PRO A 671 -24.30 -1.16 -8.66
N ASP A 672 -23.62 -1.90 -7.78
CA ASP A 672 -22.28 -2.44 -8.05
C ASP A 672 -22.28 -3.40 -9.23
N VAL A 673 -23.31 -4.24 -9.35
CA VAL A 673 -23.49 -5.15 -10.49
C VAL A 673 -23.64 -4.33 -11.78
N LEU A 674 -24.41 -3.26 -11.74
CA LEU A 674 -24.62 -2.38 -12.90
C LEU A 674 -23.34 -1.65 -13.30
N VAL A 675 -22.57 -1.14 -12.33
CA VAL A 675 -21.27 -0.50 -12.57
C VAL A 675 -20.31 -1.48 -13.25
N GLN A 676 -20.25 -2.73 -12.78
CA GLN A 676 -19.41 -3.76 -13.40
C GLN A 676 -19.90 -4.17 -14.81
N ILE A 677 -21.21 -4.17 -15.06
CA ILE A 677 -21.76 -4.35 -16.41
C ILE A 677 -21.35 -3.18 -17.33
N ILE A 678 -21.35 -1.95 -16.82
CA ILE A 678 -20.88 -0.78 -17.56
C ILE A 678 -19.37 -0.86 -17.84
N ALA A 679 -18.57 -1.39 -16.91
CA ALA A 679 -17.14 -1.65 -17.15
C ALA A 679 -16.90 -2.65 -18.31
N LEU A 680 -17.74 -3.70 -18.41
CA LEU A 680 -17.76 -4.59 -19.58
C LEU A 680 -18.14 -3.83 -20.87
N MET A 681 -19.12 -2.93 -20.83
CA MET A 681 -19.48 -2.09 -21.98
C MET A 681 -18.35 -1.14 -22.38
N ASN A 682 -17.64 -0.55 -21.41
CA ASN A 682 -16.45 0.27 -21.66
C ASN A 682 -15.38 -0.54 -22.40
N THR A 683 -15.18 -1.80 -21.99
CA THR A 683 -14.29 -2.73 -22.70
C THR A 683 -14.72 -2.95 -24.16
N PHE A 684 -16.03 -3.04 -24.44
CA PHE A 684 -16.54 -3.10 -25.81
C PHE A 684 -16.17 -1.85 -26.62
N GLY A 685 -16.18 -0.67 -26.01
CA GLY A 685 -15.81 0.59 -26.66
C GLY A 685 -14.30 0.76 -26.90
N GLN A 686 -13.47 0.30 -25.96
CA GLN A 686 -12.01 0.42 -26.04
C GLN A 686 -11.39 -0.56 -27.07
N ARG A 687 -11.93 -1.77 -27.19
CA ARG A 687 -11.43 -2.81 -28.10
C ARG A 687 -11.98 -2.62 -29.51
N SER A 688 -11.18 -2.05 -30.42
CA SER A 688 -11.59 -1.78 -31.82
C SER A 688 -12.29 -2.94 -32.55
N PRO A 689 -11.82 -4.21 -32.51
CA PRO A 689 -12.51 -5.32 -33.17
C PRO A 689 -13.90 -5.62 -32.58
N VAL A 690 -14.02 -5.53 -31.25
CA VAL A 690 -15.28 -5.74 -30.52
C VAL A 690 -16.26 -4.60 -30.83
N ARG A 691 -15.81 -3.35 -30.70
CA ARG A 691 -16.58 -2.15 -31.00
C ARG A 691 -17.14 -2.16 -32.42
N ASN A 692 -16.29 -2.44 -33.41
CA ASN A 692 -16.68 -2.41 -34.81
C ASN A 692 -17.72 -3.48 -35.13
N THR A 693 -17.58 -4.67 -34.54
CA THR A 693 -18.56 -5.75 -34.67
C THR A 693 -19.87 -5.41 -33.95
N LEU A 694 -19.80 -4.80 -32.76
CA LEU A 694 -20.96 -4.35 -31.99
C LEU A 694 -21.79 -3.31 -32.77
N LEU A 695 -21.14 -2.31 -33.37
CA LEU A 695 -21.79 -1.26 -34.16
C LEU A 695 -22.46 -1.79 -35.44
N GLN A 696 -22.05 -2.96 -35.93
CA GLN A 696 -22.66 -3.65 -37.06
C GLN A 696 -23.79 -4.61 -36.63
N SER A 697 -23.93 -4.89 -35.33
CA SER A 697 -24.94 -5.81 -34.81
C SER A 697 -26.35 -5.21 -34.89
N GLU A 698 -27.31 -6.02 -35.32
CA GLU A 698 -28.74 -5.65 -35.32
C GLU A 698 -29.30 -5.44 -33.91
N GLN A 699 -28.62 -5.94 -32.86
CA GLN A 699 -29.05 -5.81 -31.46
C GLN A 699 -28.59 -4.50 -30.81
N PHE A 700 -27.64 -3.78 -31.40
CA PHE A 700 -27.10 -2.55 -30.82
C PHE A 700 -28.07 -1.36 -30.85
N PRO A 701 -28.75 -1.01 -31.97
CA PRO A 701 -29.75 0.06 -31.94
C PRO A 701 -30.89 -0.16 -30.91
N PRO A 702 -31.47 -1.38 -30.80
CA PRO A 702 -32.42 -1.69 -29.73
C PRO A 702 -31.83 -1.57 -28.32
N LEU A 703 -30.55 -1.87 -28.13
CA LEU A 703 -29.86 -1.69 -26.84
C LEU A 703 -29.76 -0.21 -26.46
N VAL A 704 -29.36 0.66 -27.39
CA VAL A 704 -29.29 2.11 -27.15
C VAL A 704 -30.68 2.67 -26.82
N SER A 705 -31.70 2.26 -27.57
CA SER A 705 -33.09 2.67 -27.31
C SER A 705 -33.57 2.20 -25.93
N PHE A 706 -33.25 0.95 -25.56
CA PHE A 706 -33.57 0.40 -24.24
C PHE A 706 -32.98 1.26 -23.11
N PHE A 707 -31.70 1.64 -23.18
CA PHE A 707 -31.11 2.48 -22.14
C PHE A 707 -31.82 3.82 -22.03
N ILE A 708 -32.04 4.49 -23.16
CA ILE A 708 -32.70 5.81 -23.20
C ILE A 708 -34.11 5.75 -22.61
N ASP A 709 -34.88 4.72 -22.97
CA ASP A 709 -36.26 4.52 -22.49
C ASP A 709 -36.33 4.21 -20.99
N HIS A 710 -35.30 3.53 -20.44
CA HIS A 710 -35.29 3.06 -19.05
C HIS A 710 -34.44 3.91 -18.10
N LEU A 711 -33.77 4.97 -18.57
CA LEU A 711 -32.98 5.89 -17.74
C LEU A 711 -33.76 6.49 -16.54
N SER A 712 -35.10 6.42 -16.48
CA SER A 712 -35.88 6.96 -15.35
C SER A 712 -36.10 5.94 -14.24
N ILE A 713 -35.87 4.67 -14.55
CA ILE A 713 -36.03 3.54 -13.63
C ILE A 713 -34.67 3.09 -13.13
N LEU A 714 -33.61 3.31 -13.91
CA LEU A 714 -32.24 2.98 -13.53
C LEU A 714 -31.72 3.87 -12.38
N PRO A 715 -30.82 3.36 -11.52
CA PRO A 715 -30.22 4.14 -10.46
C PRO A 715 -29.44 5.37 -10.95
N GLU A 716 -29.57 6.48 -10.25
CA GLU A 716 -28.93 7.74 -10.64
C GLU A 716 -27.39 7.64 -10.66
N ILE A 717 -26.81 6.84 -9.77
CA ILE A 717 -25.35 6.63 -9.63
C ILE A 717 -24.69 6.07 -10.89
N ILE A 718 -25.43 5.37 -11.75
CA ILE A 718 -24.88 4.78 -12.98
C ILE A 718 -25.06 5.66 -14.22
N HIS A 719 -25.81 6.77 -14.14
CA HIS A 719 -26.14 7.57 -15.32
C HIS A 719 -24.90 8.18 -15.97
N ASN A 720 -23.97 8.69 -15.15
CA ASN A 720 -22.71 9.25 -15.63
C ASN A 720 -21.93 8.22 -16.46
N SER A 721 -21.58 7.09 -15.85
CA SER A 721 -20.78 6.04 -16.49
C SER A 721 -21.49 5.38 -17.67
N LEU A 722 -22.81 5.21 -17.61
CA LEU A 722 -23.60 4.67 -18.73
C LEU A 722 -23.59 5.61 -19.95
N ILE A 723 -23.81 6.91 -19.73
CA ILE A 723 -23.75 7.91 -20.81
C ILE A 723 -22.35 7.97 -21.40
N GLN A 724 -21.31 7.92 -20.55
CA GLN A 724 -19.93 7.87 -21.01
C GLN A 724 -19.68 6.67 -21.93
N SER A 725 -20.08 5.47 -21.48
CA SER A 725 -19.87 4.21 -22.18
C SER A 725 -20.54 4.18 -23.56
N ILE A 726 -21.84 4.50 -23.60
CA ILE A 726 -22.60 4.49 -24.85
C ILE A 726 -22.06 5.54 -25.82
N THR A 727 -21.78 6.75 -25.33
CA THR A 727 -21.25 7.86 -26.15
C THR A 727 -19.89 7.50 -26.75
N THR A 728 -19.01 6.86 -25.96
CA THR A 728 -17.71 6.36 -26.42
C THR A 728 -17.88 5.33 -27.55
N ILE A 729 -18.81 4.38 -27.41
CA ILE A 729 -19.05 3.35 -28.44
C ILE A 729 -19.60 3.97 -29.74
N ILE A 730 -20.64 4.82 -29.67
CA ILE A 730 -21.29 5.37 -30.87
C ILE A 730 -20.42 6.37 -31.63
N SER A 731 -19.43 6.97 -30.96
CA SER A 731 -18.49 7.93 -31.58
C SER A 731 -17.72 7.33 -32.75
N TYR A 732 -17.56 6.00 -32.78
CA TYR A 732 -16.91 5.26 -33.86
C TYR A 732 -17.90 4.61 -34.84
N ALA A 733 -19.16 5.05 -34.86
CA ALA A 733 -20.15 4.54 -35.80
C ALA A 733 -19.66 4.65 -37.25
N PRO A 734 -19.96 3.67 -38.13
CA PRO A 734 -19.38 3.57 -39.47
C PRO A 734 -19.73 4.73 -40.41
N THR A 735 -20.78 5.51 -40.10
CA THR A 735 -21.19 6.68 -40.89
C THR A 735 -21.54 7.84 -39.98
N GLU A 736 -21.22 9.06 -40.42
CA GLU A 736 -21.56 10.30 -39.70
C GLU A 736 -23.07 10.45 -39.48
N GLN A 737 -23.89 9.99 -40.44
CA GLN A 737 -25.36 9.99 -40.31
C GLN A 737 -25.85 9.10 -39.17
N LEU A 738 -25.27 7.90 -39.03
CA LEU A 738 -25.64 6.97 -37.96
C LEU A 738 -25.14 7.46 -36.60
N ASN A 739 -23.92 8.02 -36.54
CA ASN A 739 -23.40 8.68 -35.34
C ASN A 739 -24.34 9.81 -34.90
N GLY A 740 -24.68 10.73 -35.81
CA GLY A 740 -25.60 11.83 -35.54
C GLY A 740 -27.00 11.37 -35.13
N HIS A 741 -27.49 10.24 -35.65
CA HIS A 741 -28.75 9.64 -35.21
C HIS A 741 -28.69 9.16 -33.76
N TYR A 742 -27.69 8.36 -33.39
CA TYR A 742 -27.54 7.85 -32.01
C TYR A 742 -27.30 8.98 -31.02
N PHE A 743 -26.39 9.90 -31.34
CA PHE A 743 -26.13 11.07 -30.50
C PHE A 743 -27.37 11.95 -30.37
N GLY A 744 -28.16 12.08 -31.42
CA GLY A 744 -29.47 12.75 -31.40
C GLY A 744 -30.45 12.14 -30.40
N LEU A 745 -30.47 10.80 -30.24
CA LEU A 745 -31.31 10.13 -29.25
C LEU A 745 -30.85 10.44 -27.82
N ILE A 746 -29.53 10.33 -27.55
CA ILE A 746 -28.95 10.61 -26.23
C ILE A 746 -29.15 12.07 -25.83
N SER A 747 -28.78 12.99 -26.72
CA SER A 747 -28.92 14.44 -26.49
C SER A 747 -30.38 14.84 -26.28
N ALA A 748 -31.34 14.27 -27.03
CA ALA A 748 -32.77 14.52 -26.80
C ALA A 748 -33.26 13.99 -25.45
N ALA A 749 -32.76 12.85 -24.99
CA ALA A 749 -33.10 12.29 -23.67
C ALA A 749 -32.59 13.18 -22.52
N ILE A 750 -31.32 13.61 -22.60
CA ILE A 750 -30.72 14.54 -21.65
C ILE A 750 -31.44 15.88 -21.68
N GLU A 751 -31.69 16.45 -22.87
CA GLU A 751 -32.37 17.73 -23.04
C GLU A 751 -33.80 17.68 -22.51
N THR A 752 -34.56 16.62 -22.77
CA THR A 752 -35.94 16.49 -22.25
C THR A 752 -35.98 16.51 -20.73
N ARG A 753 -35.04 15.84 -20.06
CA ARG A 753 -34.97 15.77 -18.60
C ARG A 753 -34.48 17.07 -17.99
N PHE A 754 -33.40 17.61 -18.52
CA PHE A 754 -32.76 18.80 -17.97
C PHE A 754 -33.53 20.08 -18.30
N ALA A 755 -34.04 20.21 -19.54
CA ALA A 755 -34.80 21.37 -19.96
C ALA A 755 -36.19 21.45 -19.31
N ALA A 756 -36.81 20.31 -18.98
CA ALA A 756 -38.08 20.31 -18.25
C ALA A 756 -37.96 21.01 -16.89
N VAL A 757 -36.81 20.89 -16.23
CA VAL A 757 -36.54 21.52 -14.92
C VAL A 757 -36.02 22.95 -15.10
N LEU A 758 -35.08 23.17 -16.01
CA LEU A 758 -34.51 24.50 -16.24
C LEU A 758 -35.51 25.53 -16.75
N HIS A 759 -36.51 25.09 -17.53
CA HIS A 759 -37.55 25.97 -18.08
C HIS A 759 -38.82 26.04 -17.22
N ASP A 760 -38.86 25.40 -16.04
CA ASP A 760 -39.95 25.62 -15.09
C ASP A 760 -39.92 27.07 -14.59
N LYS A 761 -40.99 27.82 -14.87
CA LYS A 761 -41.14 29.22 -14.44
C LYS A 761 -41.13 29.37 -12.92
N ASP A 762 -41.41 28.29 -12.21
CA ASP A 762 -41.43 28.24 -10.74
C ASP A 762 -40.11 27.72 -10.13
N LEU A 763 -39.05 27.49 -10.93
CA LEU A 763 -37.77 26.95 -10.44
C LEU A 763 -37.25 27.73 -9.22
N MET A 764 -37.27 29.06 -9.27
CA MET A 764 -36.83 29.93 -8.16
C MET A 764 -37.64 29.76 -6.86
N THR A 765 -38.83 29.16 -6.94
CA THR A 765 -39.68 28.87 -5.76
C THR A 765 -39.60 27.40 -5.32
N LYS A 766 -39.26 26.48 -6.23
CA LYS A 766 -39.22 25.03 -5.98
C LYS A 766 -37.81 24.45 -5.85
N TYR A 767 -36.76 25.26 -6.06
CA TYR A 767 -35.36 24.78 -6.11
C TYR A 767 -34.90 24.05 -4.85
N GLN A 768 -35.48 24.35 -3.68
CA GLN A 768 -35.17 23.68 -2.40
C GLN A 768 -35.82 22.30 -2.25
N SER A 769 -36.71 21.91 -3.17
CA SER A 769 -37.35 20.59 -3.08
C SER A 769 -36.34 19.49 -3.44
N PRO A 770 -36.32 18.37 -2.68
CA PRO A 770 -35.37 17.29 -2.92
C PRO A 770 -35.55 16.66 -4.31
N GLU A 771 -36.79 16.59 -4.81
CA GLU A 771 -37.10 16.08 -6.15
C GLU A 771 -36.48 16.93 -7.26
N VAL A 772 -36.59 18.26 -7.18
CA VAL A 772 -36.01 19.17 -8.19
C VAL A 772 -34.47 19.17 -8.09
N MET A 773 -33.92 19.10 -6.88
CA MET A 773 -32.48 19.05 -6.68
C MET A 773 -31.87 17.76 -7.25
N SER A 774 -32.47 16.59 -6.97
CA SER A 774 -32.04 15.30 -7.54
C SER A 774 -32.11 15.30 -9.07
N GLN A 775 -33.19 15.83 -9.67
CA GLN A 775 -33.28 15.93 -11.14
C GLN A 775 -32.20 16.82 -11.77
N ILE A 776 -31.81 17.90 -11.09
CA ILE A 776 -30.70 18.76 -11.54
C ILE A 776 -29.37 18.04 -11.41
N MET A 777 -29.10 17.42 -10.26
CA MET A 777 -27.88 16.67 -10.01
C MET A 777 -27.72 15.54 -11.04
N ASN A 778 -28.78 14.75 -11.25
CA ASN A 778 -28.82 13.71 -12.26
C ASN A 778 -28.58 14.24 -13.68
N GLY A 779 -29.16 15.40 -14.00
CA GLY A 779 -28.91 16.11 -15.25
C GLY A 779 -27.44 16.46 -15.44
N LEU A 780 -26.81 17.05 -14.41
CA LEU A 780 -25.38 17.40 -14.42
C LEU A 780 -24.49 16.16 -14.55
N GLU A 781 -24.81 15.06 -13.87
CA GLU A 781 -24.09 13.79 -13.99
C GLU A 781 -24.14 13.21 -15.41
N MET A 782 -25.28 13.31 -16.10
CA MET A 782 -25.36 12.90 -17.51
C MET A 782 -24.51 13.81 -18.43
N PHE A 783 -24.45 15.12 -18.16
CA PHE A 783 -23.50 16.00 -18.87
C PHE A 783 -22.05 15.66 -18.55
N ASN A 784 -21.77 15.22 -17.32
CA ASN A 784 -20.43 14.80 -16.93
C ASN A 784 -20.02 13.52 -17.67
N GLY A 785 -20.93 12.56 -17.81
CA GLY A 785 -20.71 11.38 -18.66
C GLY A 785 -20.40 11.74 -20.12
N LEU A 786 -20.98 12.82 -20.67
CA LEU A 786 -20.61 13.33 -22.00
C LEU A 786 -19.20 13.94 -22.02
N ALA A 787 -18.81 14.66 -20.96
CA ALA A 787 -17.48 15.24 -20.84
C ALA A 787 -16.40 14.15 -20.76
N LEU A 788 -16.62 13.11 -19.95
CA LEU A 788 -15.71 11.97 -19.80
C LEU A 788 -15.63 11.08 -21.06
N ALA A 789 -16.57 11.21 -22.00
CA ALA A 789 -16.55 10.49 -23.27
C ALA A 789 -15.84 11.25 -24.40
N LEU A 790 -15.35 12.47 -24.14
CA LEU A 790 -14.68 13.28 -25.16
C LEU A 790 -13.42 12.61 -25.68
N THR A 791 -13.30 12.58 -27.01
CA THR A 791 -12.15 12.12 -27.77
C THR A 791 -11.89 13.08 -28.92
N ASP A 792 -10.76 12.90 -29.61
CA ASP A 792 -10.37 13.64 -30.81
C ASP A 792 -11.46 13.66 -31.89
N ILE A 793 -12.21 12.56 -32.03
CA ILE A 793 -13.20 12.37 -33.09
C ILE A 793 -14.54 13.05 -32.75
N ASN A 794 -14.99 12.97 -31.49
CA ASN A 794 -16.35 13.39 -31.12
C ASN A 794 -16.43 14.79 -30.49
N THR A 795 -15.27 15.41 -30.18
CA THR A 795 -15.19 16.71 -29.50
C THR A 795 -16.07 17.79 -30.13
N PRO A 796 -16.06 18.03 -31.45
CA PRO A 796 -16.90 19.07 -32.05
C PRO A 796 -18.41 18.85 -31.85
N MET A 797 -18.86 17.59 -31.91
CA MET A 797 -20.27 17.22 -31.76
C MET A 797 -20.75 17.42 -30.32
N ILE A 798 -20.01 16.88 -29.35
CA ILE A 798 -20.33 16.97 -27.93
C ILE A 798 -20.24 18.41 -27.45
N TYR A 799 -19.19 19.14 -27.82
CA TYR A 799 -19.03 20.56 -27.47
C TYR A 799 -20.21 21.40 -27.99
N THR A 800 -20.65 21.19 -29.23
CA THR A 800 -21.77 21.94 -29.82
C THR A 800 -23.07 21.72 -29.04
N PHE A 801 -23.29 20.52 -28.48
CA PHE A 801 -24.43 20.25 -27.63
C PHE A 801 -24.27 20.90 -26.23
N CYS A 802 -23.17 20.64 -25.53
CA CYS A 802 -22.93 21.13 -24.17
C CYS A 802 -22.89 22.66 -24.08
N SER A 803 -22.33 23.33 -25.09
CA SER A 803 -22.19 24.80 -25.14
C SER A 803 -23.52 25.56 -25.10
N ARG A 804 -24.64 24.90 -25.48
CA ARG A 804 -26.00 25.45 -25.35
C ARG A 804 -26.44 25.65 -23.90
N PHE A 805 -25.79 24.97 -22.95
CA PHE A 805 -26.17 24.93 -21.53
C PHE A 805 -25.16 25.60 -20.59
N PHE A 806 -24.00 26.04 -21.08
CA PHE A 806 -22.95 26.65 -20.25
C PHE A 806 -23.46 27.83 -19.40
N GLU A 807 -24.23 28.75 -19.98
CA GLU A 807 -24.82 29.86 -19.21
C GLU A 807 -25.82 29.36 -18.15
N SER A 808 -26.56 28.28 -18.45
CA SER A 808 -27.49 27.65 -17.51
C SER A 808 -26.76 27.02 -16.34
N PHE A 809 -25.61 26.37 -16.57
CA PHE A 809 -24.77 25.82 -15.49
C PHE A 809 -24.24 26.91 -14.55
N VAL A 810 -23.75 28.02 -15.11
CA VAL A 810 -23.34 29.19 -14.31
C VAL A 810 -24.52 29.74 -13.50
N ASN A 811 -25.72 29.79 -14.10
CA ASN A 811 -26.92 30.22 -13.39
C ASN A 811 -27.33 29.26 -12.27
N LEU A 812 -27.10 27.94 -12.40
CA LEU A 812 -27.36 26.97 -11.34
C LEU A 812 -26.51 27.24 -10.10
N VAL A 813 -25.22 27.55 -10.26
CA VAL A 813 -24.34 27.96 -9.14
C VAL A 813 -24.88 29.20 -8.42
N ARG A 814 -25.47 30.14 -9.18
CA ARG A 814 -26.12 31.32 -8.60
C ARG A 814 -27.38 30.99 -7.81
N ILE A 815 -28.24 30.11 -8.33
CA ILE A 815 -29.51 29.72 -7.69
C ILE A 815 -29.24 28.87 -6.45
N TYR A 816 -28.37 27.86 -6.57
CA TYR A 816 -28.00 26.91 -5.53
C TYR A 816 -26.81 27.39 -4.68
N SER A 817 -26.69 28.70 -4.49
CA SER A 817 -25.58 29.31 -3.74
C SER A 817 -25.41 28.76 -2.32
N ASN A 818 -26.45 28.22 -1.68
CA ASN A 818 -26.38 27.64 -0.33
C ASN A 818 -26.32 26.10 -0.30
N PHE A 819 -26.27 25.45 -1.46
CA PHE A 819 -26.23 23.99 -1.59
C PHE A 819 -24.91 23.61 -2.29
N PRO A 820 -23.89 23.14 -1.55
CA PRO A 820 -22.57 22.85 -2.12
C PRO A 820 -22.61 21.72 -3.15
N GLU A 821 -23.50 20.74 -3.00
CA GLU A 821 -23.57 19.53 -3.84
C GLU A 821 -23.76 19.89 -5.32
N VAL A 822 -24.69 20.79 -5.63
CA VAL A 822 -24.94 21.25 -7.01
C VAL A 822 -23.77 22.09 -7.54
N GLN A 823 -23.12 22.88 -6.67
CA GLN A 823 -21.97 23.69 -7.08
C GLN A 823 -20.78 22.81 -7.44
N ILE A 824 -20.49 21.81 -6.62
CA ILE A 824 -19.41 20.83 -6.82
C ILE A 824 -19.63 20.09 -8.14
N LEU A 825 -20.84 19.60 -8.41
CA LEU A 825 -21.14 18.91 -9.68
C LEU A 825 -20.93 19.80 -10.91
N VAL A 826 -21.32 21.09 -10.85
CA VAL A 826 -21.04 22.02 -11.96
C VAL A 826 -19.54 22.27 -12.11
N LEU A 827 -18.82 22.43 -10.99
CA LEU A 827 -17.37 22.63 -11.03
C LEU A 827 -16.65 21.40 -11.61
N ASN A 828 -16.98 20.18 -11.13
CA ASN A 828 -16.46 18.92 -11.66
C ASN A 828 -16.72 18.77 -13.16
N LEU A 829 -17.94 19.06 -13.62
CA LEU A 829 -18.27 19.04 -15.04
C LEU A 829 -17.34 19.95 -15.87
N TYR A 830 -17.08 21.17 -15.40
CA TYR A 830 -16.15 22.07 -16.10
C TYR A 830 -14.70 21.59 -16.03
N THR A 831 -14.28 21.03 -14.90
CA THR A 831 -12.95 20.42 -14.72
C THR A 831 -12.75 19.25 -15.68
N ASP A 832 -13.71 18.34 -15.79
CA ASP A 832 -13.67 17.19 -16.70
C ASP A 832 -13.71 17.62 -18.17
N LEU A 833 -14.49 18.67 -18.49
CA LEU A 833 -14.42 19.31 -19.81
C LEU A 833 -13.03 19.88 -20.09
N ILE A 834 -12.35 20.52 -19.13
CA ILE A 834 -10.98 21.03 -19.35
C ILE A 834 -10.00 19.88 -19.62
N LYS A 835 -10.09 18.78 -18.86
CA LYS A 835 -9.21 17.62 -18.98
C LYS A 835 -9.37 16.90 -20.31
N HIS A 836 -10.59 16.77 -20.82
CA HIS A 836 -10.89 15.92 -21.96
C HIS A 836 -11.22 16.66 -23.26
N LEU A 837 -11.48 17.98 -23.24
CA LEU A 837 -11.68 18.75 -24.47
C LEU A 837 -10.36 18.86 -25.25
N GLU A 838 -10.35 18.30 -26.46
CA GLU A 838 -9.25 18.54 -27.38
C GLU A 838 -9.42 19.91 -28.08
N PHE A 839 -8.88 20.96 -27.46
CA PHE A 839 -9.02 22.35 -27.92
C PHE A 839 -8.54 22.60 -29.37
N THR A 840 -7.63 21.78 -29.90
CA THR A 840 -7.12 21.88 -31.28
C THR A 840 -8.19 21.55 -32.32
N SER A 841 -9.20 20.76 -31.95
CA SER A 841 -10.32 20.36 -32.83
C SER A 841 -11.42 21.43 -32.92
N LEU A 842 -11.38 22.46 -32.07
CA LEU A 842 -12.40 23.51 -31.96
C LEU A 842 -11.99 24.81 -32.67
N ALA A 843 -12.98 25.59 -33.08
CA ALA A 843 -12.73 26.92 -33.64
C ALA A 843 -12.25 27.90 -32.56
N PRO A 844 -11.36 28.87 -32.87
CA PRO A 844 -10.88 29.85 -31.89
C PRO A 844 -12.00 30.61 -31.14
N GLU A 845 -13.12 30.87 -31.81
CA GLU A 845 -14.29 31.51 -31.19
C GLU A 845 -14.95 30.61 -30.13
N GLN A 846 -15.02 29.29 -30.37
CA GLN A 846 -15.56 28.32 -29.43
C GLN A 846 -14.65 28.19 -28.20
N VAL A 847 -13.35 28.11 -28.42
CA VAL A 847 -12.35 28.08 -27.33
C VAL A 847 -12.46 29.34 -26.48
N SER A 848 -12.53 30.53 -27.10
CA SER A 848 -12.71 31.79 -26.36
C SER A 848 -14.05 31.86 -25.61
N TYR A 849 -15.14 31.33 -26.18
CA TYR A 849 -16.45 31.30 -25.52
C TYR A 849 -16.42 30.39 -24.28
N PHE A 850 -15.78 29.23 -24.36
CA PHE A 850 -15.61 28.32 -23.22
C PHE A 850 -14.85 28.98 -22.07
N HIS A 851 -13.70 29.60 -22.35
CA HIS A 851 -12.95 30.35 -21.33
C HIS A 851 -13.73 31.52 -20.74
N THR A 852 -14.57 32.19 -21.53
CA THR A 852 -15.48 33.23 -21.02
C THR A 852 -16.49 32.65 -20.02
N CYS A 853 -17.04 31.47 -20.31
CA CYS A 853 -17.97 30.79 -19.40
C CYS A 853 -17.27 30.34 -18.11
N LEU A 854 -16.06 29.79 -18.20
CA LEU A 854 -15.24 29.43 -17.03
C LEU A 854 -14.97 30.64 -16.13
N LEU A 855 -14.60 31.78 -16.72
CA LEU A 855 -14.38 33.01 -15.97
C LEU A 855 -15.66 33.45 -15.23
N ASN A 856 -16.81 33.40 -15.91
CA ASN A 856 -18.11 33.73 -15.32
C ASN A 856 -18.52 32.73 -14.21
N LEU A 857 -18.19 31.45 -14.37
CA LEU A 857 -18.42 30.40 -13.37
C LEU A 857 -17.65 30.72 -12.08
N LEU A 858 -16.33 30.95 -12.20
CA LEU A 858 -15.46 31.26 -11.06
C LEU A 858 -15.90 32.54 -10.34
N GLN A 859 -16.28 33.59 -11.10
CA GLN A 859 -16.80 34.82 -10.52
C GLN A 859 -18.13 34.60 -9.79
N THR A 860 -19.03 33.79 -10.34
CA THR A 860 -20.32 33.47 -9.72
C THR A 860 -20.13 32.66 -8.45
N PHE A 861 -19.25 31.66 -8.47
CA PHE A 861 -18.84 30.87 -7.31
C PHE A 861 -18.22 31.77 -6.22
N SER A 862 -17.31 32.67 -6.59
CA SER A 862 -16.72 33.65 -5.67
C SER A 862 -17.79 34.48 -4.98
N ASN A 863 -18.70 35.08 -5.74
CA ASN A 863 -19.77 35.91 -5.20
C ASN A 863 -20.71 35.14 -4.26
N ALA A 864 -20.91 33.85 -4.52
CA ALA A 864 -21.72 32.98 -3.68
C ALA A 864 -21.00 32.61 -2.37
N ASN A 865 -19.68 32.44 -2.36
CA ASN A 865 -18.96 31.80 -1.24
C ASN A 865 -17.98 32.73 -0.48
N LEU A 866 -17.64 33.89 -1.04
CA LEU A 866 -16.75 34.84 -0.42
C LEU A 866 -17.38 35.45 0.85
N GLY A 867 -16.67 35.33 1.98
CA GLY A 867 -17.13 35.84 3.28
C GLY A 867 -18.13 34.94 4.02
N LYS A 868 -18.50 33.77 3.49
CA LYS A 868 -19.29 32.78 4.24
C LYS A 868 -18.51 32.22 5.43
N LYS A 869 -19.20 32.05 6.56
CA LYS A 869 -18.66 31.39 7.76
C LYS A 869 -18.89 29.88 7.61
N ARG A 870 -17.81 29.15 7.35
CA ARG A 870 -17.77 27.67 7.34
C ARG A 870 -17.82 27.14 8.77
N ALA A 871 -18.55 26.05 9.00
CA ALA A 871 -18.63 25.40 10.30
C ALA A 871 -17.45 24.44 10.46
N SER A 872 -16.29 24.98 10.85
CA SER A 872 -14.99 24.28 10.76
C SER A 872 -14.93 22.90 11.43
N SER A 873 -15.73 22.62 12.47
CA SER A 873 -15.66 21.33 13.16
C SER A 873 -16.38 20.18 12.47
N TRP A 874 -17.33 20.46 11.57
CA TRP A 874 -18.08 19.43 10.84
C TRP A 874 -17.42 19.14 9.49
N GLU A 875 -17.00 20.19 8.76
CA GLU A 875 -16.27 20.06 7.48
C GLU A 875 -14.87 19.44 7.66
N GLU A 876 -14.21 19.59 8.81
CA GLU A 876 -12.92 18.93 9.10
C GLU A 876 -13.06 17.41 9.37
N ALA A 877 -14.29 16.92 9.58
CA ALA A 877 -14.58 15.51 9.89
C ALA A 877 -15.23 14.75 8.72
N GLU A 878 -15.42 15.40 7.57
CA GLU A 878 -15.85 14.76 6.32
C GLU A 878 -14.67 14.07 5.64
N ASP A 879 -14.95 13.01 4.87
CA ASP A 879 -13.92 12.24 4.13
C ASP A 879 -13.15 13.11 3.12
N GLU A 880 -13.84 14.09 2.49
CA GLU A 880 -13.24 15.09 1.60
C GLU A 880 -13.46 16.53 2.14
N PRO A 881 -12.61 17.00 3.07
CA PRO A 881 -12.79 18.31 3.70
C PRO A 881 -12.56 19.44 2.69
N TYR A 882 -13.48 20.41 2.66
CA TYR A 882 -13.40 21.59 1.78
C TYR A 882 -13.37 21.26 0.26
N SER A 883 -14.13 20.24 -0.16
CA SER A 883 -14.25 19.77 -1.55
C SER A 883 -14.47 20.88 -2.58
N ASP A 884 -15.27 21.91 -2.25
CA ASP A 884 -15.50 23.05 -3.13
C ASP A 884 -14.23 23.86 -3.48
N VAL A 885 -13.28 23.99 -2.55
CA VAL A 885 -11.97 24.62 -2.79
C VAL A 885 -11.04 23.66 -3.53
N SER A 886 -11.08 22.37 -3.20
CA SER A 886 -10.26 21.34 -3.85
C SER A 886 -10.55 21.27 -5.35
N VAL A 887 -11.83 21.17 -5.73
CA VAL A 887 -12.24 21.06 -7.14
C VAL A 887 -11.85 22.31 -7.94
N VAL A 888 -11.93 23.51 -7.36
CA VAL A 888 -11.48 24.73 -8.07
C VAL A 888 -9.95 24.74 -8.21
N LEU A 889 -9.19 24.27 -7.21
CA LEU A 889 -7.74 24.13 -7.35
C LEU A 889 -7.37 23.14 -8.45
N GLU A 890 -8.05 22.00 -8.49
CA GLU A 890 -7.88 21.00 -9.55
C GLU A 890 -8.22 21.57 -10.92
N MET A 891 -9.34 22.29 -11.05
CA MET A 891 -9.73 22.99 -12.29
C MET A 891 -8.63 23.93 -12.80
N LEU A 892 -8.02 24.71 -11.90
CA LEU A 892 -6.94 25.63 -12.25
C LEU A 892 -5.66 24.88 -12.63
N LEU A 893 -5.35 23.77 -11.97
CA LEU A 893 -4.23 22.91 -12.32
C LEU A 893 -4.43 22.27 -13.72
N SER A 894 -5.60 21.73 -14.01
CA SER A 894 -5.91 21.20 -15.35
C SER A 894 -5.83 22.28 -16.43
N LEU A 895 -6.25 23.52 -16.15
CA LEU A 895 -6.07 24.64 -17.09
C LEU A 895 -4.59 25.01 -17.31
N LEU A 896 -3.74 24.82 -16.31
CA LEU A 896 -2.30 25.10 -16.42
C LEU A 896 -1.61 24.14 -17.40
N GLU A 897 -2.04 22.88 -17.46
CA GLU A 897 -1.51 21.87 -18.39
C GLU A 897 -1.80 22.23 -19.85
N VAL A 898 -2.87 22.98 -20.10
CA VAL A 898 -3.37 23.31 -21.44
C VAL A 898 -2.99 24.74 -21.88
N LEU A 899 -2.10 25.42 -21.16
CA LEU A 899 -1.62 26.78 -21.50
C LEU A 899 -0.99 26.92 -22.90
N GLY A 900 -0.58 25.82 -23.54
CA GLY A 900 -0.14 25.82 -24.94
C GLY A 900 -1.19 26.36 -25.93
N VAL A 901 -2.48 26.36 -25.56
CA VAL A 901 -3.60 26.88 -26.36
C VAL A 901 -3.59 28.40 -26.49
N ASP A 902 -2.85 29.15 -25.64
CA ASP A 902 -2.72 30.61 -25.76
C ASP A 902 -2.22 31.05 -27.14
N GLN A 903 -1.37 30.23 -27.78
CA GLN A 903 -0.85 30.48 -29.12
C GLN A 903 -1.94 30.42 -30.21
N MET A 904 -2.98 29.60 -30.03
CA MET A 904 -4.11 29.50 -30.95
C MET A 904 -4.99 30.76 -30.94
N LEU A 905 -5.03 31.46 -29.81
CA LEU A 905 -5.85 32.66 -29.59
C LEU A 905 -5.08 33.97 -29.82
N ALA A 906 -3.77 33.91 -30.07
CA ALA A 906 -2.88 35.06 -30.19
C ALA A 906 -3.26 36.08 -31.30
N HIS A 907 -4.06 35.65 -32.29
CA HIS A 907 -4.52 36.51 -33.40
C HIS A 907 -5.93 37.09 -33.20
N SER A 908 -6.58 36.81 -32.07
CA SER A 908 -7.95 37.24 -31.75
C SER A 908 -7.93 38.33 -30.66
N PRO A 909 -8.02 39.63 -31.01
CA PRO A 909 -7.75 40.74 -30.07
C PRO A 909 -8.73 40.88 -28.90
N ASN A 910 -9.83 40.13 -28.87
CA ASN A 910 -10.84 40.12 -27.80
C ASN A 910 -11.05 38.72 -27.20
N ALA A 911 -10.18 37.75 -27.49
CA ALA A 911 -10.34 36.40 -26.97
C ALA A 911 -9.94 36.32 -25.49
N VAL A 912 -10.70 35.57 -24.70
CA VAL A 912 -10.34 35.26 -23.30
C VAL A 912 -9.32 34.12 -23.32
N LEU A 913 -8.12 34.40 -22.80
CA LEU A 913 -7.02 33.44 -22.74
C LEU A 913 -7.16 32.53 -21.50
N PRO A 914 -6.80 31.23 -21.58
CA PRO A 914 -6.70 30.34 -20.44
C PRO A 914 -5.88 30.94 -19.29
N SER A 915 -4.75 31.59 -19.60
CA SER A 915 -3.91 32.30 -18.61
C SER A 915 -4.67 33.40 -17.84
N THR A 916 -5.62 34.08 -18.49
CA THR A 916 -6.48 35.08 -17.83
C THR A 916 -7.47 34.42 -16.86
N VAL A 917 -8.02 33.26 -17.22
CA VAL A 917 -8.93 32.48 -16.36
C VAL A 917 -8.17 31.98 -15.12
N VAL A 918 -6.98 31.40 -15.31
CA VAL A 918 -6.13 30.93 -14.20
C VAL A 918 -5.78 32.07 -13.25
N PHE A 919 -5.34 33.22 -13.79
CA PHE A 919 -5.02 34.40 -12.99
C PHE A 919 -6.22 34.88 -12.16
N SER A 920 -7.39 34.97 -12.80
CA SER A 920 -8.61 35.39 -12.10
C SER A 920 -9.06 34.37 -11.06
N GLY A 921 -8.92 33.07 -11.33
CA GLY A 921 -9.29 31.99 -10.42
C GLY A 921 -8.44 31.96 -9.16
N ILE A 922 -7.11 32.10 -9.29
CA ILE A 922 -6.19 32.18 -8.14
C ILE A 922 -6.54 33.41 -7.27
N ASN A 923 -6.82 34.55 -7.88
CA ASN A 923 -7.22 35.76 -7.14
C ASN A 923 -8.53 35.59 -6.37
N ILE A 924 -9.44 34.78 -6.90
CA ILE A 924 -10.72 34.44 -6.26
C ILE A 924 -10.50 33.49 -5.07
N LEU A 925 -9.60 32.51 -5.22
CA LEU A 925 -9.35 31.48 -4.21
C LEU A 925 -8.52 31.95 -3.02
N ILE A 926 -7.51 32.80 -3.24
CA ILE A 926 -6.60 33.22 -2.16
C ILE A 926 -7.36 33.76 -0.92
N PRO A 927 -8.38 34.63 -1.04
CA PRO A 927 -9.16 35.09 0.11
C PRO A 927 -10.04 34.02 0.77
N MET A 928 -10.28 32.89 0.09
CA MET A 928 -11.10 31.78 0.60
C MET A 928 -10.27 30.78 1.40
N ILE A 929 -8.97 30.63 1.10
CA ILE A 929 -8.04 29.75 1.82
C ILE A 929 -7.75 30.33 3.21
N LYS A 930 -8.06 29.56 4.26
CA LYS A 930 -7.84 29.95 5.66
C LYS A 930 -6.81 29.04 6.33
N GLU A 931 -6.25 29.50 7.45
CA GLU A 931 -5.24 28.75 8.25
C GLU A 931 -5.66 27.31 8.57
N ASN A 932 -6.94 27.05 8.86
CA ASN A 932 -7.41 25.69 9.13
C ASN A 932 -7.39 24.77 7.89
N MET A 933 -7.61 25.30 6.69
CA MET A 933 -7.55 24.50 5.45
C MET A 933 -6.11 24.08 5.15
N LEU A 934 -5.13 24.92 5.55
CA LEU A 934 -3.70 24.61 5.41
C LEU A 934 -3.17 23.59 6.44
N LYS A 935 -4.04 23.11 7.34
CA LYS A 935 -3.75 21.94 8.18
C LYS A 935 -4.03 20.64 7.43
N VAL A 936 -4.83 20.69 6.37
CA VAL A 936 -5.11 19.54 5.50
C VAL A 936 -4.00 19.44 4.47
N SER A 937 -3.22 18.36 4.54
CA SER A 937 -1.99 18.16 3.76
C SER A 937 -2.22 18.23 2.24
N HIS A 938 -3.25 17.55 1.71
CA HIS A 938 -3.51 17.51 0.27
C HIS A 938 -3.89 18.89 -0.30
N LEU A 939 -4.79 19.64 0.36
CA LEU A 939 -5.18 20.99 -0.05
C LEU A 939 -4.00 21.95 -0.05
N THR A 940 -3.13 21.80 0.97
CA THR A 940 -1.91 22.60 1.10
C THR A 940 -1.00 22.36 -0.10
N PHE A 941 -0.78 21.11 -0.48
CA PHE A 941 0.02 20.75 -1.64
C PHE A 941 -0.59 21.27 -2.95
N GLN A 942 -1.87 21.03 -3.22
CA GLN A 942 -2.57 21.52 -4.42
C GLN A 942 -2.49 23.06 -4.54
N ALA A 943 -2.74 23.76 -3.44
CA ALA A 943 -2.68 25.23 -3.37
C ALA A 943 -1.25 25.75 -3.63
N ILE A 944 -0.24 25.15 -3.01
CA ILE A 944 1.17 25.52 -3.21
C ILE A 944 1.59 25.29 -4.66
N THR A 945 1.25 24.15 -5.25
CA THR A 945 1.62 23.79 -6.62
C THR A 945 1.04 24.77 -7.63
N ALA A 946 -0.27 25.06 -7.55
CA ALA A 946 -0.92 26.04 -8.41
C ALA A 946 -0.30 27.45 -8.27
N MET A 947 0.01 27.88 -7.05
CA MET A 947 0.60 29.20 -6.78
C MET A 947 2.10 29.30 -7.14
N ALA A 948 2.86 28.23 -6.98
CA ALA A 948 4.27 28.16 -7.36
C ALA A 948 4.44 28.17 -8.88
N LEU A 949 3.60 27.40 -9.60
CA LEU A 949 3.54 27.41 -11.05
C LEU A 949 3.08 28.78 -11.59
N TYR A 950 2.10 29.40 -10.92
CA TYR A 950 1.70 30.78 -11.18
C TYR A 950 2.86 31.77 -11.01
N ALA A 951 3.64 31.67 -9.93
CA ALA A 951 4.78 32.56 -9.68
C ALA A 951 5.89 32.38 -10.74
N CYS A 952 6.15 31.14 -11.16
CA CYS A 952 7.08 30.83 -12.25
C CYS A 952 6.62 31.48 -13.57
N ASN A 953 5.34 31.37 -13.92
CA ASN A 953 4.83 31.84 -15.20
C ASN A 953 4.60 33.37 -15.25
N ALA A 954 4.17 33.97 -14.13
CA ALA A 954 4.03 35.42 -13.99
C ALA A 954 5.38 36.15 -14.13
N SER A 955 6.49 35.51 -13.75
CA SER A 955 7.85 36.05 -13.93
C SER A 955 8.27 36.14 -15.41
N LEU A 956 7.63 35.39 -16.30
CA LEU A 956 7.99 35.27 -17.71
C LEU A 956 7.19 36.20 -18.63
N HIS A 957 5.96 36.60 -18.29
CA HIS A 957 5.03 37.15 -19.30
C HIS A 957 4.17 38.40 -18.95
N HIS A 958 4.15 38.96 -17.73
CA HIS A 958 3.27 40.12 -17.41
C HIS A 958 3.94 41.31 -16.68
N PRO A 959 3.44 42.56 -16.84
CA PRO A 959 4.01 43.77 -16.22
C PRO A 959 3.73 43.87 -14.71
N ALA A 960 4.63 44.55 -14.01
CA ALA A 960 4.70 44.68 -12.55
C ALA A 960 3.47 45.27 -11.81
N GLU A 961 2.48 45.84 -12.51
CA GLU A 961 1.32 46.49 -11.88
C GLU A 961 0.27 45.50 -11.35
N TYR A 962 0.11 44.32 -11.97
CA TYR A 962 -0.84 43.29 -11.51
C TYR A 962 -0.38 42.59 -10.21
N LEU A 963 0.93 42.56 -9.96
CA LEU A 963 1.53 41.93 -8.76
C LEU A 963 1.33 42.77 -7.47
N ALA A 964 1.04 44.07 -7.59
CA ALA A 964 0.95 44.97 -6.44
C ALA A 964 -0.26 44.72 -5.54
N GLY A 965 -1.40 44.29 -6.09
CA GLY A 965 -2.62 43.97 -5.33
C GLY A 965 -2.58 42.62 -4.61
N LEU A 966 -1.72 41.71 -5.08
CA LEU A 966 -1.66 40.32 -4.61
C LEU A 966 -0.61 40.07 -3.53
N ARG A 967 0.43 40.91 -3.51
CA ARG A 967 1.56 40.81 -2.58
C ARG A 967 1.15 40.61 -1.11
N PRO A 968 0.16 41.32 -0.54
CA PRO A 968 -0.21 41.15 0.86
C PRO A 968 -0.75 39.75 1.17
N HIS A 969 -1.62 39.22 0.28
CA HIS A 969 -2.28 37.93 0.49
C HIS A 969 -1.33 36.76 0.20
N LEU A 970 -0.44 36.93 -0.79
CA LEU A 970 0.58 35.93 -1.12
C LEU A 970 1.67 35.85 -0.03
N ASP A 971 2.07 37.00 0.53
CA ASP A 971 3.00 37.07 1.66
C ASP A 971 2.38 36.44 2.93
N GLU A 972 1.09 36.65 3.18
CA GLU A 972 0.35 36.03 4.28
C GLU A 972 0.22 34.50 4.11
N PHE A 973 -0.13 34.04 2.91
CA PHE A 973 -0.18 32.61 2.58
C PHE A 973 1.19 31.94 2.72
N LEU A 974 2.25 32.50 2.12
CA LEU A 974 3.60 31.96 2.22
C LEU A 974 4.08 31.90 3.67
N LYS A 975 3.72 32.90 4.48
CA LYS A 975 4.02 32.90 5.91
C LYS A 975 3.29 31.78 6.65
N LEU A 976 1.98 31.59 6.41
CA LEU A 976 1.19 30.51 7.02
C LEU A 976 1.71 29.12 6.63
N THR A 977 2.03 28.92 5.35
CA THR A 977 2.60 27.67 4.83
C THR A 977 3.96 27.37 5.43
N PHE A 978 4.83 28.38 5.55
CA PHE A 978 6.14 28.24 6.18
C PHE A 978 6.02 27.94 7.68
N GLU A 979 5.04 28.53 8.37
CA GLU A 979 4.73 28.25 9.78
C GLU A 979 4.18 26.82 10.00
N GLN A 980 3.42 26.25 9.06
CA GLN A 980 2.97 24.85 9.17
C GLN A 980 4.10 23.85 8.88
N LEU A 981 4.89 24.06 7.81
CA LEU A 981 5.96 23.16 7.38
C LEU A 981 7.15 23.07 8.37
N LEU A 982 7.41 24.13 9.15
CA LEU A 982 8.51 24.15 10.12
C LEU A 982 8.15 23.61 11.50
N PHE A 983 6.85 23.53 11.85
CA PHE A 983 6.42 23.30 13.23
C PHE A 983 5.44 22.13 13.44
N LYS A 984 4.94 21.48 12.38
CA LYS A 984 4.16 20.24 12.48
C LYS A 984 4.65 19.17 11.50
N LYS A 985 4.72 17.92 11.99
CA LYS A 985 4.90 16.73 11.14
C LYS A 985 3.67 16.64 10.23
N LEU A 986 3.84 16.64 8.92
CA LEU A 986 2.82 16.16 7.99
C LEU A 986 2.72 14.63 8.12
N ASP A 987 1.51 14.09 8.18
CA ASP A 987 1.24 12.65 8.11
C ASP A 987 1.58 12.10 6.69
N MET A 988 2.00 10.83 6.63
CA MET A 988 2.70 10.23 5.49
C MET A 988 1.82 9.66 4.36
N GLU A 989 0.50 9.58 4.51
CA GLU A 989 -0.39 8.78 3.64
C GLU A 989 -0.73 9.40 2.25
N LEU A 990 0.09 10.28 1.66
CA LEU A 990 -0.36 11.13 0.53
C LEU A 990 0.50 11.12 -0.76
N VAL A 991 1.42 10.18 -0.94
CA VAL A 991 2.35 10.23 -2.10
C VAL A 991 1.82 9.54 -3.37
N ASP A 992 0.73 8.76 -3.33
CA ASP A 992 0.26 8.02 -4.51
C ASP A 992 -0.39 8.87 -5.62
N VAL A 993 -0.78 10.12 -5.38
CA VAL A 993 -1.57 10.90 -6.37
C VAL A 993 -0.71 11.75 -7.33
N ALA A 994 0.63 11.71 -7.21
CA ALA A 994 1.53 12.45 -8.13
C ALA A 994 2.24 11.55 -9.15
N GLY A 995 1.85 10.27 -9.22
CA GLY A 995 2.40 9.27 -10.13
C GLY A 995 1.36 8.71 -11.12
N SER A 996 0.60 9.57 -11.81
CA SER A 996 -0.19 9.17 -12.98
C SER A 996 -0.18 10.27 -14.05
#